data_AF-A0A1V9ZLC3-F1
#
_entry.id   AF-A0A1V9ZLC3-F1
#
_cell.length_a   1.000
_cell.length_b   1.000
_cell.length_c   1.000
_cell.angle_alpha   90.00
_cell.angle_beta   90.00
_cell.angle_gamma   90.00
#
_symmetry.space_group_name_H-M   'P 1'
#
loop_
_entity.id
_entity.type
_entity.pdbx_description
1 polymer ?
#
loop_
_entity_poly.entity_id
_entity_poly.type
_entity_poly.pdbx_seq_one_letter_code
_entity_poly.pdbx_strand_id
1 'polypeptide(L)'
;MGTGASAMTTLPVQGSVLFLVHSSQEAAVRAKLATLGHPDCLILTELYPQDLLARYEVLMQCDTAIVLMDCYFHFSDMLLTSLSFLKDARKALVGSPLEAYFAPSGALGAICFGYGTWIDASFLDSQGGPVSYPSARVLPSSTLSSIGQPAGKFASPVAETFEHDVAILYEGATGRLVAEYLVALQSQGLVMPASRVLVDHESLDAVAVVTRSKLVVCIVTESSAAAVPYRTVIEVALVAKKVLLPINSCVSGGLPAWLGLAFAGRLWYPLPSDNLERIHKPYAQVEGSACCVADACEATDLLGHIASALVDECHLYTAEDTRLQAYEAAVLADRQARAMAAGIATPPSIHSHEPWVWTPEAPTTIPDVAALLPTASSSTGELTIHETVYTLTRLTFEPPPAVVDGHGLPRLDVQLDAMFSYAWKQQAAVLQLYQQGRVANLCVWMDVMGYMKGNIYAAMATAVQSVGCLVVFLSAAYVTSINCRLEFAYAVHCRKALLFVIFDDVDTTQLPEWITTAIGITTLPVHPATAANVFAVKHDHPGAQGILFSAIRSLAARHAAAAPPVCRDGSAHLARATSTFRDALSAPRPAGAHCSRCGTSFNPAAPSRTCRNHSGYYMGGSLLAGRWVCCNEPKPDGPGCQAADHIEASRTWLRDESYGTFTWSPA
;
A
#
# COMPACT_ATOMS: atom_id res chain seq x y z
N MET A 1 -39.65 19.83 -8.07
CA MET A 1 -39.44 18.44 -7.60
C MET A 1 -39.77 17.51 -8.75
N GLY A 2 -38.80 17.22 -9.61
CA GLY A 2 -38.94 16.19 -10.64
C GLY A 2 -38.43 14.89 -10.07
N THR A 3 -39.28 13.87 -9.96
CA THR A 3 -38.89 12.50 -9.61
C THR A 3 -38.11 11.92 -10.79
N GLY A 4 -36.79 12.11 -10.79
CA GLY A 4 -35.91 11.40 -11.71
C GLY A 4 -35.99 9.91 -11.41
N ALA A 5 -36.47 9.12 -12.37
CA ALA A 5 -36.39 7.67 -12.28
C ALA A 5 -34.91 7.28 -12.18
N SER A 6 -34.50 6.71 -11.06
CA SER A 6 -33.15 6.19 -10.85
C SER A 6 -32.89 5.12 -11.91
N ALA A 7 -31.92 5.36 -12.80
CA ALA A 7 -31.58 4.42 -13.85
C ALA A 7 -31.15 3.09 -13.22
N MET A 8 -31.70 1.98 -13.72
CA MET A 8 -31.40 0.65 -13.21
C MET A 8 -29.96 0.30 -13.57
N THR A 9 -29.07 0.20 -12.58
CA THR A 9 -27.69 -0.24 -12.81
C THR A 9 -27.67 -1.75 -13.06
N THR A 10 -27.69 -2.15 -14.33
CA THR A 10 -27.47 -3.55 -14.72
C THR A 10 -25.99 -3.88 -14.61
N LEU A 11 -25.65 -4.84 -13.76
CA LEU A 11 -24.29 -5.31 -13.66
C LEU A 11 -23.97 -6.33 -14.75
N PRO A 12 -22.79 -6.24 -15.38
CA PRO A 12 -22.34 -7.20 -16.39
C PRO A 12 -21.87 -8.49 -15.72
N VAL A 13 -22.77 -9.17 -14.99
CA VAL A 13 -22.47 -10.43 -14.31
C VAL A 13 -22.93 -11.59 -15.17
N GLN A 14 -22.00 -12.48 -15.50
CA GLN A 14 -22.28 -13.76 -16.15
C GLN A 14 -21.79 -14.90 -15.25
N GLY A 15 -22.48 -16.04 -15.31
CA GLY A 15 -22.07 -17.25 -14.60
C GLY A 15 -22.55 -17.33 -13.15
N SER A 16 -21.83 -18.11 -12.33
CA SER A 16 -22.14 -18.32 -10.92
C SER A 16 -21.68 -17.16 -10.04
N VAL A 17 -22.55 -16.74 -9.12
CA VAL A 17 -22.32 -15.57 -8.24
C VAL A 17 -22.22 -15.99 -6.79
N LEU A 18 -21.18 -15.49 -6.12
CA LEU A 18 -20.96 -15.62 -4.68
C LEU A 18 -20.95 -14.25 -4.03
N PHE A 19 -21.55 -14.12 -2.85
CA PHE A 19 -21.50 -12.90 -2.05
C PHE A 19 -20.50 -13.07 -0.91
N LEU A 20 -19.62 -12.09 -0.74
CA LEU A 20 -18.70 -11.98 0.37
C LEU A 20 -19.09 -10.80 1.23
N VAL A 21 -19.26 -11.01 2.53
CA VAL A 21 -19.62 -9.96 3.49
C VAL A 21 -19.10 -10.33 4.87
N HIS A 22 -18.85 -9.34 5.71
CA HIS A 22 -18.61 -9.57 7.14
C HIS A 22 -19.86 -10.12 7.85
N SER A 23 -19.70 -11.03 8.82
CA SER A 23 -20.84 -11.71 9.46
C SER A 23 -21.77 -10.77 10.22
N SER A 24 -21.26 -9.62 10.70
CA SER A 24 -22.08 -8.57 11.32
C SER A 24 -23.19 -8.05 10.40
N GLN A 25 -23.02 -8.17 9.07
CA GLN A 25 -23.92 -7.66 8.05
C GLN A 25 -24.70 -8.77 7.32
N GLU A 26 -24.43 -10.05 7.62
CA GLU A 26 -25.01 -11.18 6.92
C GLU A 26 -26.54 -11.14 6.93
N ALA A 27 -27.15 -10.84 8.07
CA ALA A 27 -28.60 -10.80 8.23
C ALA A 27 -29.25 -9.69 7.35
N ALA A 28 -28.63 -8.51 7.30
CA ALA A 28 -29.11 -7.38 6.51
C ALA A 28 -28.99 -7.68 5.00
N VAL A 29 -27.85 -8.23 4.58
CA VAL A 29 -27.63 -8.64 3.19
C VAL A 29 -28.58 -9.75 2.79
N ARG A 30 -28.79 -10.77 3.64
CA ARG A 30 -29.73 -11.86 3.38
C ARG A 30 -31.16 -11.36 3.22
N ALA A 31 -31.59 -10.43 4.07
CA ALA A 31 -32.90 -9.80 3.95
C ALA A 31 -33.05 -9.05 2.61
N LYS A 32 -32.03 -8.27 2.21
CA LYS A 32 -32.02 -7.58 0.90
C LYS A 32 -32.06 -8.58 -0.25
N LEU A 33 -31.24 -9.63 -0.23
CA LEU A 33 -31.22 -10.66 -1.27
C LEU A 33 -32.56 -11.41 -1.38
N ALA A 34 -33.25 -11.66 -0.27
CA ALA A 34 -34.59 -12.22 -0.29
C ALA A 34 -35.58 -11.31 -1.04
N THR A 35 -35.50 -9.98 -0.86
CA THR A 35 -36.33 -9.03 -1.63
C THR A 35 -35.99 -9.00 -3.13
N LEU A 36 -34.77 -9.40 -3.49
CA LEU A 36 -34.30 -9.54 -4.87
C LEU A 36 -34.59 -10.94 -5.46
N GLY A 37 -35.29 -11.82 -4.74
CA GLY A 37 -35.63 -13.17 -5.21
C GLY A 37 -34.56 -14.23 -4.99
N HIS A 38 -33.59 -13.98 -4.09
CA HIS A 38 -32.49 -14.90 -3.77
C HIS A 38 -32.40 -15.24 -2.27
N PRO A 39 -33.47 -15.78 -1.64
CA PRO A 39 -33.49 -16.05 -0.19
C PRO A 39 -32.48 -17.13 0.24
N ASP A 40 -32.21 -18.11 -0.63
CA ASP A 40 -31.32 -19.24 -0.34
C ASP A 40 -29.88 -19.01 -0.79
N CYS A 41 -29.49 -17.76 -1.05
CA CYS A 41 -28.15 -17.39 -1.47
C CYS A 41 -27.09 -17.86 -0.46
N LEU A 42 -26.02 -18.47 -0.99
CA LEU A 42 -24.80 -18.72 -0.24
C LEU A 42 -24.06 -17.38 -0.04
N ILE A 43 -23.82 -17.06 1.23
CA ILE A 43 -23.05 -15.89 1.64
C ILE A 43 -21.80 -16.44 2.33
N LEU A 44 -20.63 -16.03 1.84
CA LEU A 44 -19.36 -16.32 2.46
C LEU A 44 -19.01 -15.19 3.42
N THR A 45 -18.72 -15.55 4.67
CA THR A 45 -18.29 -14.64 5.73
C THR A 45 -16.91 -15.04 6.24
N GLU A 46 -16.33 -14.27 7.14
CA GLU A 46 -15.13 -14.66 7.89
C GLU A 46 -15.36 -15.88 8.79
N LEU A 47 -16.60 -16.10 9.23
CA LEU A 47 -16.99 -17.22 10.07
C LEU A 47 -17.48 -18.44 9.30
N TYR A 48 -17.77 -18.32 8.00
CA TYR A 48 -18.37 -19.42 7.25
C TYR A 48 -18.04 -19.41 5.74
N PRO A 49 -17.64 -20.56 5.15
CA PRO A 49 -17.25 -21.81 5.81
C PRO A 49 -15.90 -21.68 6.54
N GLN A 50 -15.74 -22.32 7.71
CA GLN A 50 -14.49 -22.28 8.48
C GLN A 50 -13.41 -23.21 7.92
N ASP A 51 -13.82 -24.37 7.40
CA ASP A 51 -12.93 -25.34 6.77
C ASP A 51 -12.33 -24.74 5.49
N LEU A 52 -11.00 -24.79 5.37
CA LEU A 52 -10.28 -24.17 4.26
C LEU A 52 -10.56 -24.86 2.93
N LEU A 53 -10.73 -26.19 2.94
CA LEU A 53 -11.03 -26.93 1.71
C LEU A 53 -12.43 -26.56 1.22
N ALA A 54 -13.42 -26.54 2.11
CA ALA A 54 -14.78 -26.16 1.76
C ALA A 54 -14.86 -24.72 1.25
N ARG A 55 -14.12 -23.80 1.89
CA ARG A 55 -13.98 -22.41 1.42
C ARG A 55 -13.36 -22.34 0.04
N TYR A 56 -12.26 -23.05 -0.19
CA TYR A 56 -11.59 -23.12 -1.48
C TYR A 56 -12.54 -23.65 -2.57
N GLU A 57 -13.26 -24.73 -2.31
CA GLU A 57 -14.20 -25.33 -3.26
C GLU A 57 -15.35 -24.38 -3.62
N VAL A 58 -15.91 -23.67 -2.64
CA VAL A 58 -16.93 -22.63 -2.89
C VAL A 58 -16.38 -21.49 -3.74
N LEU A 59 -15.20 -20.96 -3.40
CA LEU A 59 -14.57 -19.87 -4.16
C LEU A 59 -14.25 -20.30 -5.60
N MET A 60 -13.85 -21.55 -5.81
CA MET A 60 -13.57 -22.09 -7.15
C MET A 60 -14.82 -22.24 -8.00
N GLN A 61 -15.99 -22.49 -7.39
CA GLN A 61 -17.27 -22.65 -8.09
C GLN A 61 -17.89 -21.33 -8.56
N CYS A 62 -17.43 -20.17 -8.07
CA CYS A 62 -17.94 -18.87 -8.52
C CYS A 62 -17.21 -18.39 -9.78
N ASP A 63 -17.93 -17.74 -10.70
CA ASP A 63 -17.36 -16.99 -11.82
C ASP A 63 -17.18 -15.52 -11.44
N THR A 64 -18.15 -14.99 -10.69
CA THR A 64 -18.14 -13.63 -10.15
C THR A 64 -18.35 -13.63 -8.64
N ALA A 65 -17.54 -12.85 -7.93
CA ALA A 65 -17.72 -12.56 -6.52
C ALA A 65 -18.16 -11.11 -6.32
N ILE A 66 -19.28 -10.94 -5.63
CA ILE A 66 -19.79 -9.65 -5.17
C ILE A 66 -19.29 -9.43 -3.75
N VAL A 67 -18.45 -8.41 -3.58
CA VAL A 67 -17.78 -8.09 -2.32
C VAL A 67 -18.49 -6.89 -1.71
N LEU A 68 -19.26 -7.15 -0.65
CA LEU A 68 -20.03 -6.15 0.07
C LEU A 68 -19.26 -5.75 1.34
N MET A 69 -18.91 -4.47 1.43
CA MET A 69 -17.89 -4.02 2.38
C MET A 69 -18.45 -3.06 3.40
N ASP A 70 -18.05 -3.27 4.65
CA ASP A 70 -18.11 -2.32 5.76
C ASP A 70 -16.71 -2.15 6.37
N CYS A 71 -16.61 -1.40 7.47
CA CYS A 71 -15.34 -1.20 8.16
C CYS A 71 -14.72 -2.50 8.68
N TYR A 72 -15.52 -3.51 9.04
CA TYR A 72 -15.01 -4.78 9.59
C TYR A 72 -14.38 -5.68 8.54
N PHE A 73 -14.88 -5.66 7.30
CA PHE A 73 -14.29 -6.44 6.21
C PHE A 73 -12.78 -6.18 6.09
N HIS A 74 -12.35 -4.93 6.24
CA HIS A 74 -10.94 -4.53 6.14
C HIS A 74 -10.04 -5.19 7.20
N PHE A 75 -10.58 -5.51 8.38
CA PHE A 75 -9.79 -6.10 9.48
C PHE A 75 -9.88 -7.62 9.53
N SER A 76 -10.68 -8.22 8.64
CA SER A 76 -10.86 -9.67 8.60
C SER A 76 -9.87 -10.36 7.68
N ASP A 77 -8.86 -11.00 8.28
CA ASP A 77 -7.82 -11.71 7.52
C ASP A 77 -8.41 -12.80 6.64
N MET A 78 -9.46 -13.50 7.09
CA MET A 78 -10.08 -14.59 6.33
C MET A 78 -10.78 -14.06 5.06
N LEU A 79 -11.47 -12.92 5.16
CA LEU A 79 -12.11 -12.28 4.01
C LEU A 79 -11.08 -11.64 3.08
N LEU A 80 -10.05 -10.99 3.61
CA LEU A 80 -8.94 -10.45 2.79
C LEU A 80 -8.17 -11.54 2.05
N THR A 81 -7.91 -12.67 2.70
CA THR A 81 -7.29 -13.84 2.07
C THR A 81 -8.20 -14.45 1.00
N SER A 82 -9.51 -14.56 1.27
CA SER A 82 -10.49 -15.01 0.27
C SER A 82 -10.53 -14.08 -0.95
N LEU A 83 -10.51 -12.77 -0.73
CA LEU A 83 -10.48 -11.75 -1.79
C LEU A 83 -9.19 -11.80 -2.61
N SER A 84 -8.05 -11.92 -1.94
CA SER A 84 -6.74 -12.08 -2.58
C SER A 84 -6.72 -13.34 -3.44
N PHE A 85 -7.26 -14.44 -2.94
CA PHE A 85 -7.37 -15.71 -3.67
C PHE A 85 -8.24 -15.56 -4.92
N LEU A 86 -9.42 -14.93 -4.82
CA LEU A 86 -10.29 -14.70 -5.98
C LEU A 86 -9.58 -13.89 -7.07
N LYS A 87 -8.80 -12.87 -6.68
CA LYS A 87 -7.98 -12.09 -7.61
C LYS A 87 -6.91 -12.96 -8.28
N ASP A 88 -6.19 -13.78 -7.50
CA ASP A 88 -5.13 -14.66 -8.02
C ASP A 88 -5.69 -15.79 -8.91
N ALA A 89 -6.88 -16.30 -8.58
CA ALA A 89 -7.66 -17.24 -9.37
C ALA A 89 -8.38 -16.59 -10.57
N ARG A 90 -8.17 -15.29 -10.80
CA ARG A 90 -8.71 -14.49 -11.91
C ARG A 90 -10.25 -14.50 -11.99
N LYS A 91 -10.93 -14.54 -10.85
CA LYS A 91 -12.39 -14.44 -10.79
C LYS A 91 -12.86 -13.00 -11.02
N ALA A 92 -14.02 -12.80 -11.63
CA ALA A 92 -14.57 -11.46 -11.76
C ALA A 92 -14.96 -10.91 -10.38
N LEU A 93 -14.59 -9.66 -10.09
CA LEU A 93 -14.86 -9.02 -8.80
C LEU A 93 -15.73 -7.78 -8.99
N VAL A 94 -16.80 -7.68 -8.19
CA VAL A 94 -17.67 -6.51 -8.13
C VAL A 94 -17.72 -6.02 -6.68
N GLY A 95 -17.14 -4.86 -6.41
CA GLY A 95 -17.13 -4.25 -5.08
C GLY A 95 -18.26 -3.24 -4.91
N SER A 96 -18.89 -3.24 -3.74
CA SER A 96 -19.91 -2.25 -3.37
C SER A 96 -19.85 -1.98 -1.86
N PRO A 97 -20.01 -0.72 -1.43
CA PRO A 97 -20.10 -0.40 -0.02
C PRO A 97 -21.47 -0.80 0.54
N LEU A 98 -21.53 -1.15 1.82
CA LEU A 98 -22.79 -1.33 2.53
C LEU A 98 -23.36 0.02 2.98
N GLU A 99 -22.52 0.97 3.37
CA GLU A 99 -22.89 2.35 3.69
C GLU A 99 -22.34 3.36 2.66
N ALA A 100 -23.13 4.36 2.28
CA ALA A 100 -22.74 5.32 1.25
C ALA A 100 -21.46 6.14 1.56
N TYR A 101 -21.11 6.30 2.84
CA TYR A 101 -19.88 7.00 3.23
C TYR A 101 -18.64 6.11 3.04
N PHE A 102 -18.78 4.78 3.08
CA PHE A 102 -17.66 3.87 3.12
C PHE A 102 -16.92 3.85 1.79
N ALA A 103 -15.59 3.88 1.84
CA ALA A 103 -14.74 3.59 0.71
C ALA A 103 -13.53 2.79 1.20
N PRO A 104 -13.28 1.60 0.65
CA PRO A 104 -12.21 0.74 1.12
C PRO A 104 -10.83 1.34 0.82
N SER A 105 -9.86 0.97 1.63
CA SER A 105 -8.45 1.27 1.45
C SER A 105 -7.61 -0.01 1.51
N GLY A 106 -6.28 0.12 1.46
CA GLY A 106 -5.36 -1.01 1.60
C GLY A 106 -5.60 -2.08 0.54
N ALA A 107 -5.40 -3.36 0.90
CA ALA A 107 -5.59 -4.48 -0.02
C ALA A 107 -7.01 -4.53 -0.62
N LEU A 108 -8.03 -4.25 0.20
CA LEU A 108 -9.43 -4.26 -0.20
C LEU A 108 -9.68 -3.23 -1.31
N GLY A 109 -9.26 -1.98 -1.08
CA GLY A 109 -9.37 -0.92 -2.08
C GLY A 109 -8.56 -1.24 -3.34
N ALA A 110 -7.33 -1.71 -3.19
CA ALA A 110 -6.46 -2.01 -4.32
C ALA A 110 -7.06 -3.08 -5.25
N ILE A 111 -7.57 -4.16 -4.67
CA ILE A 111 -8.19 -5.24 -5.45
C ILE A 111 -9.51 -4.76 -6.07
N CYS A 112 -10.37 -4.09 -5.31
CA CYS A 112 -11.71 -3.77 -5.79
C CYS A 112 -11.76 -2.59 -6.77
N PHE A 113 -10.88 -1.58 -6.61
CA PHE A 113 -10.76 -0.48 -7.57
C PHE A 113 -9.80 -0.81 -8.72
N GLY A 114 -8.72 -1.54 -8.43
CA GLY A 114 -7.64 -1.77 -9.40
C GLY A 114 -7.85 -2.98 -10.30
N TYR A 115 -8.52 -4.01 -9.80
CA TYR A 115 -8.80 -5.25 -10.53
C TYR A 115 -10.31 -5.46 -10.77
N GLY A 116 -11.13 -5.14 -9.77
CA GLY A 116 -12.58 -5.30 -9.82
C GLY A 116 -13.32 -4.16 -10.54
N THR A 117 -14.64 -4.30 -10.56
CA THR A 117 -15.58 -3.23 -10.91
C THR A 117 -16.15 -2.64 -9.62
N TRP A 118 -16.04 -1.33 -9.43
CA TRP A 118 -16.60 -0.65 -8.27
C TRP A 118 -17.98 -0.05 -8.55
N ILE A 119 -18.92 -0.26 -7.64
CA ILE A 119 -20.23 0.37 -7.62
C ILE A 119 -20.28 1.32 -6.43
N ASP A 120 -20.41 2.61 -6.69
CA ASP A 120 -20.39 3.63 -5.63
C ASP A 120 -21.70 3.71 -4.85
N ALA A 121 -22.77 3.10 -5.35
CA ALA A 121 -24.05 3.01 -4.65
C ALA A 121 -23.98 2.00 -3.50
N SER A 122 -24.55 2.36 -2.35
CA SER A 122 -24.76 1.44 -1.25
C SER A 122 -25.67 0.28 -1.68
N PHE A 123 -25.26 -0.94 -1.35
CA PHE A 123 -26.06 -2.14 -1.61
C PHE A 123 -27.35 -2.19 -0.77
N LEU A 124 -27.31 -1.69 0.48
CA LEU A 124 -28.43 -1.74 1.41
C LEU A 124 -29.43 -0.61 1.20
N ASP A 125 -29.02 0.50 0.57
CA ASP A 125 -29.91 1.63 0.36
C ASP A 125 -31.17 1.26 -0.44
N SER A 126 -32.30 1.82 0.00
CA SER A 126 -33.61 1.65 -0.63
C SER A 126 -33.82 2.55 -1.85
N GLN A 127 -33.04 3.63 -1.94
CA GLN A 127 -33.05 4.62 -3.03
C GLN A 127 -32.10 4.25 -4.19
N GLY A 128 -31.10 3.40 -3.92
CA GLY A 128 -30.30 2.77 -4.98
C GLY A 128 -31.24 1.92 -5.83
N GLY A 129 -31.36 2.24 -7.12
CA GLY A 129 -32.21 1.49 -8.04
C GLY A 129 -31.90 -0.02 -7.94
N PRO A 130 -32.87 -0.91 -8.22
CA PRO A 130 -32.66 -2.33 -8.07
C PRO A 130 -31.45 -2.77 -8.89
N VAL A 131 -30.42 -3.25 -8.21
CA VAL A 131 -29.31 -3.94 -8.86
C VAL A 131 -29.87 -5.27 -9.35
N SER A 132 -30.15 -5.35 -10.64
CA SER A 132 -30.69 -6.56 -11.26
C SER A 132 -29.55 -7.44 -11.74
N TYR A 133 -29.67 -8.74 -11.48
CA TYR A 133 -28.74 -9.79 -11.93
C TYR A 133 -29.44 -10.73 -12.94
N PRO A 134 -29.97 -10.23 -14.06
CA PRO A 134 -30.95 -10.97 -14.86
C PRO A 134 -30.40 -12.27 -15.48
N SER A 135 -29.08 -12.43 -15.57
CA SER A 135 -28.41 -13.57 -16.20
C SER A 135 -27.51 -14.38 -15.26
N ALA A 136 -27.49 -14.06 -13.96
CA ALA A 136 -26.52 -14.61 -13.04
C ALA A 136 -27.11 -15.73 -12.16
N ARG A 137 -26.41 -16.86 -12.04
CA ARG A 137 -26.81 -17.95 -11.16
C ARG A 137 -26.21 -17.72 -9.77
N VAL A 138 -26.99 -17.16 -8.87
CA VAL A 138 -26.58 -17.05 -7.46
C VAL A 138 -26.39 -18.45 -6.87
N LEU A 139 -25.22 -18.69 -6.27
CA LEU A 139 -24.92 -19.99 -5.66
C LEU A 139 -25.88 -20.24 -4.49
N PRO A 140 -26.59 -21.38 -4.45
CA PRO A 140 -27.48 -21.70 -3.34
C PRO A 140 -26.69 -22.20 -2.13
N SER A 141 -27.27 -22.06 -0.93
CA SER A 141 -26.67 -22.56 0.32
C SER A 141 -26.49 -24.09 0.30
N SER A 142 -27.27 -24.82 -0.51
CA SER A 142 -27.11 -26.26 -0.72
C SER A 142 -25.78 -26.64 -1.38
N THR A 143 -25.06 -25.70 -2.01
CA THR A 143 -23.72 -25.94 -2.58
C THR A 143 -22.73 -26.45 -1.53
N LEU A 144 -22.90 -26.10 -0.25
CA LEU A 144 -22.06 -26.61 0.84
C LEU A 144 -22.46 -28.00 1.33
N SER A 145 -23.71 -28.41 1.16
CA SER A 145 -24.18 -29.75 1.53
C SER A 145 -23.50 -30.85 0.68
N SER A 146 -23.05 -30.51 -0.54
CA SER A 146 -22.24 -31.40 -1.39
C SER A 146 -20.76 -31.46 -1.01
N ILE A 147 -20.28 -30.56 -0.14
CA ILE A 147 -18.85 -30.37 0.19
C ILE A 147 -18.47 -31.08 1.51
N GLY A 148 -19.44 -31.60 2.26
CA GLY A 148 -19.23 -32.30 3.54
C GLY A 148 -19.38 -31.39 4.76
N GLN A 149 -19.74 -31.95 5.91
CA GLN A 149 -19.87 -31.16 7.15
C GLN A 149 -18.48 -30.66 7.60
N PRO A 150 -18.35 -29.38 7.98
CA PRO A 150 -17.09 -28.84 8.49
C PRO A 150 -16.64 -29.58 9.75
N ALA A 151 -15.33 -29.76 9.90
CA ALA A 151 -14.74 -30.19 11.17
C ALA A 151 -15.22 -29.25 12.30
N GLY A 152 -15.45 -29.81 13.49
CA GLY A 152 -16.00 -29.05 14.62
C GLY A 152 -15.22 -27.76 14.89
N LYS A 153 -15.89 -26.73 15.43
CA LYS A 153 -15.30 -25.42 15.74
C LYS A 153 -13.95 -25.60 16.44
N PHE A 154 -12.87 -25.16 15.80
CA PHE A 154 -11.58 -25.07 16.47
C PHE A 154 -11.69 -24.03 17.58
N ALA A 155 -11.47 -24.43 18.84
CA ALA A 155 -11.32 -23.47 19.92
C ALA A 155 -10.09 -22.61 19.59
N SER A 156 -10.23 -21.28 19.60
CA SER A 156 -9.11 -20.36 19.36
C SER A 156 -8.12 -20.50 20.53
N PRO A 157 -7.00 -21.22 20.37
CA PRO A 157 -6.05 -21.40 21.45
C PRO A 157 -5.12 -20.20 21.38
N VAL A 158 -5.49 -19.10 22.03
CA VAL A 158 -4.56 -17.98 22.17
C VAL A 158 -3.52 -18.40 23.20
N ALA A 159 -2.29 -18.65 22.76
CA ALA A 159 -1.19 -18.93 23.69
C ALA A 159 -0.87 -17.66 24.49
N GLU A 160 -0.92 -17.76 25.82
CA GLU A 160 -0.55 -16.65 26.72
C GLU A 160 0.97 -16.38 26.68
N THR A 161 1.76 -17.38 26.28
CA THR A 161 3.22 -17.31 26.18
C THR A 161 3.72 -18.04 24.94
N PHE A 162 4.79 -17.51 24.33
CA PHE A 162 5.48 -18.15 23.21
C PHE A 162 6.67 -18.95 23.71
N GLU A 163 6.80 -20.20 23.25
CA GLU A 163 7.93 -21.09 23.57
C GLU A 163 9.01 -21.06 22.49
N HIS A 164 8.62 -20.72 21.25
CA HIS A 164 9.51 -20.71 20.10
C HIS A 164 9.35 -19.41 19.31
N ASP A 165 10.46 -18.90 18.78
CA ASP A 165 10.38 -17.81 17.80
C ASP A 165 9.85 -18.36 16.46
N VAL A 166 10.39 -19.51 16.01
CA VAL A 166 10.01 -20.10 14.71
C VAL A 166 9.66 -21.58 14.83
N ALA A 167 8.49 -21.98 14.34
CA ALA A 167 8.19 -23.37 13.99
C ALA A 167 8.34 -23.58 12.48
N ILE A 168 9.07 -24.62 12.07
CA ILE A 168 9.18 -25.04 10.68
C ILE A 168 8.32 -26.28 10.50
N LEU A 169 7.11 -26.09 9.96
CA LEU A 169 6.13 -27.13 9.70
C LEU A 169 6.42 -27.81 8.36
N TYR A 170 6.52 -29.14 8.35
CA TYR A 170 6.77 -29.92 7.15
C TYR A 170 5.92 -31.17 7.06
N GLU A 171 5.85 -31.73 5.85
CA GLU A 171 5.23 -33.00 5.53
C GLU A 171 6.18 -33.86 4.69
N GLY A 172 6.22 -35.17 4.98
CA GLY A 172 6.98 -36.15 4.21
C GLY A 172 8.49 -35.97 4.25
N ALA A 173 9.20 -36.86 3.54
CA ALA A 173 10.67 -36.85 3.48
C ALA A 173 11.21 -35.60 2.76
N THR A 174 10.54 -35.15 1.71
CA THR A 174 10.91 -33.95 0.96
C THR A 174 10.80 -32.70 1.82
N GLY A 175 9.66 -32.53 2.52
CA GLY A 175 9.47 -31.38 3.39
C GLY A 175 10.48 -31.38 4.54
N ARG A 176 10.76 -32.56 5.12
CA ARG A 176 11.78 -32.71 6.16
C ARG A 176 13.17 -32.30 5.70
N LEU A 177 13.60 -32.73 4.52
CA LEU A 177 14.90 -32.36 3.94
C LEU A 177 15.06 -30.84 3.84
N VAL A 178 14.03 -30.16 3.31
CA VAL A 178 14.01 -28.70 3.17
C VAL A 178 14.01 -28.03 4.55
N ALA A 179 13.24 -28.55 5.50
CA ALA A 179 13.16 -28.01 6.85
C ALA A 179 14.49 -28.12 7.61
N GLU A 180 15.16 -29.27 7.53
CA GLU A 180 16.49 -29.51 8.11
C GLU A 180 17.54 -28.58 7.50
N TYR A 181 17.46 -28.30 6.19
CA TYR A 181 18.33 -27.33 5.53
C TYR A 181 18.12 -25.90 6.07
N LEU A 182 16.86 -25.48 6.19
CA LEU A 182 16.53 -24.13 6.68
C LEU A 182 17.00 -23.89 8.11
N VAL A 183 17.06 -24.92 8.96
CA VAL A 183 17.57 -24.80 10.35
C VAL A 183 19.00 -24.26 10.40
N ALA A 184 19.82 -24.53 9.38
CA ALA A 184 21.20 -24.05 9.30
C ALA A 184 21.37 -22.84 8.37
N LEU A 185 20.27 -22.27 7.86
CA LEU A 185 20.32 -21.20 6.88
C LEU A 185 20.98 -19.95 7.46
N GLN A 186 21.96 -19.44 6.72
CA GLN A 186 22.65 -18.19 7.00
C GLN A 186 22.97 -17.46 5.70
N SER A 187 22.85 -16.14 5.69
CA SER A 187 23.19 -15.33 4.52
C SER A 187 23.47 -13.90 4.94
N GLN A 188 24.61 -13.35 4.50
CA GLN A 188 24.99 -11.94 4.75
C GLN A 188 24.92 -11.50 6.21
N GLY A 189 25.32 -12.37 7.14
CA GLY A 189 25.28 -12.09 8.57
C GLY A 189 23.90 -12.26 9.21
N LEU A 190 22.83 -12.48 8.42
CA LEU A 190 21.55 -12.96 8.92
C LEU A 190 21.63 -14.48 9.12
N VAL A 191 20.98 -14.96 10.17
CA VAL A 191 20.93 -16.38 10.52
C VAL A 191 19.52 -16.73 10.97
N MET A 192 19.13 -18.00 10.82
CA MET A 192 17.89 -18.47 11.42
C MET A 192 17.90 -18.27 12.95
N PRO A 193 16.78 -17.85 13.57
CA PRO A 193 16.69 -17.62 15.01
C PRO A 193 17.10 -18.84 15.83
N ALA A 194 17.80 -18.62 16.95
CA ALA A 194 18.24 -19.69 17.83
C ALA A 194 17.06 -20.49 18.41
N SER A 195 15.97 -19.80 18.79
CA SER A 195 14.73 -20.42 19.28
C SER A 195 13.86 -20.89 18.11
N ARG A 196 14.15 -22.09 17.60
CA ARG A 196 13.39 -22.70 16.50
C ARG A 196 13.14 -24.18 16.72
N VAL A 197 12.08 -24.70 16.11
CA VAL A 197 11.68 -26.10 16.22
C VAL A 197 11.22 -26.65 14.87
N LEU A 198 11.58 -27.90 14.58
CA LEU A 198 11.09 -28.67 13.44
C LEU A 198 9.82 -29.41 13.85
N VAL A 199 8.76 -29.28 13.04
CA VAL A 199 7.44 -29.83 13.36
C VAL A 199 6.96 -30.71 12.21
N ASP A 200 6.93 -32.01 12.46
CA ASP A 200 6.21 -32.94 11.58
C ASP A 200 4.71 -32.74 11.76
N HIS A 201 3.98 -32.57 10.66
CA HIS A 201 2.52 -32.43 10.68
C HIS A 201 1.77 -33.62 11.29
N GLU A 202 2.34 -34.83 11.31
CA GLU A 202 1.73 -36.00 11.97
C GLU A 202 2.00 -36.06 13.48
N SER A 203 2.88 -35.21 14.00
CA SER A 203 3.18 -35.18 15.43
C SER A 203 1.94 -34.81 16.24
N LEU A 204 1.70 -35.53 17.34
CA LEU A 204 0.59 -35.26 18.26
C LEU A 204 0.66 -33.84 18.85
N ASP A 205 1.87 -33.28 18.95
CA ASP A 205 2.10 -31.95 19.50
C ASP A 205 2.15 -30.84 18.42
N ALA A 206 1.99 -31.17 17.13
CA ALA A 206 2.18 -30.23 16.02
C ALA A 206 1.33 -28.96 16.19
N VAL A 207 0.05 -29.12 16.51
CA VAL A 207 -0.88 -28.03 16.77
C VAL A 207 -0.43 -27.18 17.96
N ALA A 208 -0.01 -27.80 19.05
CA ALA A 208 0.43 -27.10 20.26
C ALA A 208 1.69 -26.28 19.99
N VAL A 209 2.69 -26.87 19.34
CA VAL A 209 3.95 -26.22 18.99
C VAL A 209 3.73 -25.03 18.06
N VAL A 210 2.94 -25.22 16.98
CA VAL A 210 2.58 -24.14 16.05
C VAL A 210 1.83 -23.01 16.76
N THR A 211 0.93 -23.35 17.68
CA THR A 211 0.19 -22.36 18.47
C THR A 211 1.07 -21.61 19.48
N ARG A 212 2.17 -22.19 19.95
CA ARG A 212 3.13 -21.54 20.87
C ARG A 212 4.32 -20.89 20.15
N SER A 213 4.28 -20.83 18.83
CA SER A 213 5.31 -20.18 18.02
C SER A 213 4.87 -18.78 17.59
N LYS A 214 5.83 -17.86 17.44
CA LYS A 214 5.58 -16.51 16.91
C LYS A 214 5.35 -16.54 15.39
N LEU A 215 6.21 -17.25 14.67
CA LEU A 215 6.18 -17.42 13.23
C LEU A 215 6.13 -18.91 12.86
N VAL A 216 5.37 -19.25 11.81
CA VAL A 216 5.28 -20.60 11.27
C VAL A 216 5.77 -20.61 9.83
N VAL A 217 6.95 -21.18 9.60
CA VAL A 217 7.48 -21.44 8.26
C VAL A 217 6.85 -22.73 7.74
N CYS A 218 6.09 -22.65 6.67
CA CYS A 218 5.30 -23.76 6.14
C CYS A 218 5.96 -24.31 4.88
N ILE A 219 6.55 -25.50 4.94
CA ILE A 219 7.13 -26.15 3.75
C ILE A 219 6.01 -26.78 2.94
N VAL A 220 5.84 -26.31 1.71
CA VAL A 220 4.79 -26.75 0.78
C VAL A 220 5.40 -27.66 -0.28
N THR A 221 4.91 -28.89 -0.32
CA THR A 221 5.26 -29.95 -1.28
C THR A 221 4.06 -30.27 -2.16
N GLU A 222 4.26 -31.06 -3.21
CA GLU A 222 3.16 -31.54 -4.07
C GLU A 222 2.12 -32.39 -3.30
N SER A 223 2.54 -33.10 -2.25
CA SER A 223 1.66 -33.91 -1.38
C SER A 223 0.95 -33.11 -0.29
N SER A 224 1.42 -31.90 0.03
CA SER A 224 0.89 -31.10 1.15
C SER A 224 -0.61 -30.82 1.03
N ALA A 225 -1.14 -30.61 -0.18
CA ALA A 225 -2.56 -30.36 -0.39
C ALA A 225 -3.46 -31.57 -0.05
N ALA A 226 -2.94 -32.79 -0.13
CA ALA A 226 -3.66 -34.03 0.18
C ALA A 226 -3.52 -34.45 1.66
N ALA A 227 -2.54 -33.89 2.39
CA ALA A 227 -2.25 -34.24 3.77
C ALA A 227 -3.24 -33.59 4.75
N VAL A 228 -4.24 -34.36 5.21
CA VAL A 228 -5.27 -33.90 6.16
C VAL A 228 -4.68 -33.36 7.48
N PRO A 229 -3.66 -34.00 8.11
CA PRO A 229 -3.06 -33.44 9.32
C PRO A 229 -2.39 -32.09 9.07
N TYR A 230 -1.78 -31.91 7.89
CA TYR A 230 -1.12 -30.66 7.51
C TYR A 230 -2.14 -29.53 7.36
N ARG A 231 -3.26 -29.81 6.68
CA ARG A 231 -4.41 -28.88 6.62
C ARG A 231 -4.90 -28.51 8.00
N THR A 232 -5.08 -29.49 8.89
CA THR A 232 -5.58 -29.25 10.25
C THR A 232 -4.65 -28.31 11.03
N VAL A 233 -3.33 -28.51 10.94
CA VAL A 233 -2.35 -27.64 11.60
C VAL A 233 -2.40 -26.22 11.03
N ILE A 234 -2.51 -26.06 9.70
CA ILE A 234 -2.63 -24.74 9.05
C ILE A 234 -3.94 -24.04 9.43
N GLU A 235 -5.06 -24.76 9.47
CA GLU A 235 -6.36 -24.23 9.90
C GLU A 235 -6.29 -23.71 11.34
N VAL A 236 -5.72 -24.49 12.26
CA VAL A 236 -5.53 -24.04 13.64
C VAL A 236 -4.59 -22.84 13.70
N ALA A 237 -3.52 -22.84 12.89
CA ALA A 237 -2.60 -21.70 12.85
C ALA A 237 -3.29 -20.42 12.36
N LEU A 238 -4.16 -20.49 11.35
CA LEU A 238 -4.95 -19.36 10.86
C LEU A 238 -5.99 -18.89 11.87
N VAL A 239 -6.68 -19.82 12.55
CA VAL A 239 -7.63 -19.50 13.63
C VAL A 239 -6.91 -18.86 14.81
N ALA A 240 -5.72 -19.35 15.15
CA ALA A 240 -4.80 -18.77 16.13
C ALA A 240 -4.04 -17.55 15.59
N LYS A 241 -4.41 -17.06 14.39
CA LYS A 241 -3.92 -15.84 13.73
C LYS A 241 -2.40 -15.81 13.51
N LYS A 242 -1.74 -16.96 13.45
CA LYS A 242 -0.29 -17.06 13.27
C LYS A 242 0.18 -16.43 11.97
N VAL A 243 1.33 -15.77 12.03
CA VAL A 243 2.08 -15.38 10.84
C VAL A 243 2.56 -16.67 10.18
N LEU A 244 2.11 -16.93 8.96
CA LEU A 244 2.54 -18.08 8.18
C LEU A 244 3.38 -17.62 7.01
N LEU A 245 4.56 -18.23 6.86
CA LEU A 245 5.52 -17.96 5.81
C LEU A 245 5.70 -19.20 4.92
N PRO A 246 5.07 -19.25 3.74
CA PRO A 246 5.18 -20.39 2.83
C PRO A 246 6.55 -20.49 2.14
N ILE A 247 7.11 -21.69 2.15
CA ILE A 247 8.26 -22.10 1.34
C ILE A 247 7.76 -23.07 0.28
N ASN A 248 7.86 -22.68 -0.99
CA ASN A 248 7.35 -23.47 -2.10
C ASN A 248 8.42 -24.42 -2.63
N SER A 249 8.26 -25.71 -2.35
CA SER A 249 9.08 -26.80 -2.85
C SER A 249 8.37 -27.63 -3.94
N CYS A 250 7.25 -27.14 -4.48
CA CYS A 250 6.55 -27.77 -5.60
C CYS A 250 7.33 -27.59 -6.92
N VAL A 251 7.32 -28.63 -7.75
CA VAL A 251 7.98 -28.64 -9.06
C VAL A 251 7.11 -27.93 -10.11
N SER A 252 5.78 -28.04 -9.95
CA SER A 252 4.79 -27.44 -10.85
C SER A 252 4.83 -25.90 -10.89
N GLY A 253 5.40 -25.26 -9.87
CA GLY A 253 5.40 -23.81 -9.69
C GLY A 253 4.05 -23.31 -9.15
N GLY A 254 4.10 -22.46 -8.12
CA GLY A 254 2.90 -22.00 -7.41
C GLY A 254 2.45 -22.94 -6.29
N LEU A 255 1.33 -22.62 -5.64
CA LEU A 255 0.81 -23.33 -4.47
C LEU A 255 -0.43 -24.16 -4.86
N PRO A 256 -0.51 -25.46 -4.52
CA PRO A 256 -1.59 -26.32 -5.00
C PRO A 256 -2.88 -26.17 -4.20
N ALA A 257 -4.03 -26.23 -4.89
CA ALA A 257 -5.37 -26.32 -4.30
C ALA A 257 -5.65 -25.31 -3.18
N TRP A 258 -6.16 -25.77 -2.03
CA TRP A 258 -6.52 -24.94 -0.88
C TRP A 258 -5.32 -24.22 -0.23
N LEU A 259 -4.08 -24.65 -0.49
CA LEU A 259 -2.89 -23.93 -0.03
C LEU A 259 -2.73 -22.60 -0.76
N GLY A 260 -3.16 -22.53 -2.02
CA GLY A 260 -3.25 -21.27 -2.76
C GLY A 260 -4.18 -20.27 -2.06
N LEU A 261 -5.30 -20.75 -1.49
CA LEU A 261 -6.17 -19.93 -0.66
C LEU A 261 -5.49 -19.58 0.67
N ALA A 262 -4.95 -20.54 1.41
CA ALA A 262 -4.38 -20.33 2.75
C ALA A 262 -3.27 -19.26 2.77
N PHE A 263 -2.52 -19.15 1.68
CA PHE A 263 -1.40 -18.21 1.54
C PHE A 263 -1.68 -17.06 0.57
N ALA A 264 -2.92 -16.89 0.10
CA ALA A 264 -3.25 -15.84 -0.85
C ALA A 264 -2.92 -14.45 -0.30
N GLY A 265 -2.33 -13.60 -1.15
CA GLY A 265 -1.85 -12.28 -0.77
C GLY A 265 -0.54 -12.27 0.03
N ARG A 266 0.06 -13.42 0.38
CA ARG A 266 1.34 -13.48 1.11
C ARG A 266 2.51 -13.73 0.16
N LEU A 267 3.69 -13.25 0.54
CA LEU A 267 4.93 -13.63 -0.11
C LEU A 267 5.26 -15.09 0.17
N TRP A 268 5.83 -15.77 -0.83
CA TRP A 268 6.36 -17.12 -0.72
C TRP A 268 7.73 -17.21 -1.37
N TYR A 269 8.56 -18.13 -0.88
CA TYR A 269 9.94 -18.29 -1.33
C TYR A 269 10.11 -19.64 -2.04
N PRO A 270 10.58 -19.67 -3.29
CA PRO A 270 10.86 -20.93 -3.98
C PRO A 270 12.11 -21.60 -3.38
N LEU A 271 11.97 -22.85 -2.97
CA LEU A 271 13.08 -23.68 -2.51
C LEU A 271 12.89 -25.12 -2.98
N PRO A 272 13.29 -25.44 -4.22
CA PRO A 272 13.11 -26.77 -4.78
C PRO A 272 14.05 -27.76 -4.06
N SER A 273 13.51 -28.92 -3.69
CA SER A 273 14.24 -29.88 -2.84
C SER A 273 15.44 -30.54 -3.52
N ASP A 274 15.50 -30.51 -4.85
CA ASP A 274 16.61 -31.03 -5.65
C ASP A 274 17.77 -30.02 -5.82
N ASN A 275 17.58 -28.76 -5.41
CA ASN A 275 18.59 -27.71 -5.53
C ASN A 275 18.47 -26.66 -4.41
N LEU A 276 18.72 -27.08 -3.17
CA LEU A 276 18.63 -26.22 -1.99
C LEU A 276 19.62 -25.06 -2.03
N GLU A 277 20.84 -25.30 -2.53
CA GLU A 277 21.91 -24.29 -2.63
C GLU A 277 21.56 -23.13 -3.57
N ARG A 278 20.55 -23.28 -4.43
CA ARG A 278 20.04 -22.20 -5.27
C ARG A 278 19.65 -20.98 -4.44
N ILE A 279 19.16 -21.17 -3.22
CA ILE A 279 18.70 -20.07 -2.36
C ILE A 279 19.82 -19.06 -2.03
N HIS A 280 21.08 -19.49 -2.10
CA HIS A 280 22.25 -18.63 -1.88
C HIS A 280 22.72 -17.93 -3.16
N LYS A 281 22.24 -18.35 -4.33
CA LYS A 281 22.67 -17.78 -5.60
C LYS A 281 22.15 -16.34 -5.71
N PRO A 282 23.01 -15.33 -5.89
CA PRO A 282 22.57 -13.96 -6.09
C PRO A 282 21.59 -13.89 -7.26
N TYR A 283 20.53 -13.09 -7.14
CA TYR A 283 19.50 -12.98 -8.16
C TYR A 283 20.08 -12.62 -9.53
N ALA A 284 21.08 -11.75 -9.58
CA ALA A 284 21.79 -11.39 -10.80
C ALA A 284 22.51 -12.57 -11.51
N GLN A 285 22.76 -13.68 -10.80
CA GLN A 285 23.37 -14.89 -11.33
C GLN A 285 22.35 -15.98 -11.65
N VAL A 286 21.10 -15.84 -11.22
CA VAL A 286 20.02 -16.78 -11.54
C VAL A 286 19.54 -16.48 -12.96
N GLU A 287 19.73 -17.43 -13.87
CA GLU A 287 19.29 -17.27 -15.27
C GLU A 287 17.77 -17.07 -15.32
N GLY A 288 17.33 -16.03 -16.01
CA GLY A 288 15.91 -15.66 -16.09
C GLY A 288 15.33 -15.11 -14.78
N SER A 289 16.15 -14.82 -13.76
CA SER A 289 15.67 -14.09 -12.58
C SER A 289 15.16 -12.72 -13.00
N ALA A 290 13.94 -12.43 -12.57
CA ALA A 290 13.33 -11.15 -12.78
C ALA A 290 13.79 -10.12 -11.72
N CYS A 291 14.46 -10.57 -10.64
CA CYS A 291 15.14 -9.69 -9.68
C CYS A 291 16.59 -9.42 -10.13
N CYS A 292 17.01 -8.16 -10.08
CA CYS A 292 18.27 -7.60 -10.53
C CYS A 292 19.07 -6.94 -9.39
N VAL A 293 18.65 -7.09 -8.13
CA VAL A 293 19.41 -6.60 -6.97
C VAL A 293 20.67 -7.45 -6.84
N ALA A 294 21.84 -6.84 -7.07
CA ALA A 294 23.09 -7.55 -7.36
C ALA A 294 23.61 -8.40 -6.18
N ASP A 295 23.38 -7.94 -4.95
CA ASP A 295 23.80 -8.62 -3.74
C ASP A 295 22.69 -9.42 -3.07
N ALA A 296 21.42 -9.31 -3.48
CA ALA A 296 20.36 -10.07 -2.84
C ALA A 296 20.24 -11.49 -3.41
N CYS A 297 19.81 -12.42 -2.57
CA CYS A 297 19.41 -13.77 -2.93
C CYS A 297 18.20 -14.17 -2.08
N GLU A 298 17.52 -15.26 -2.46
CA GLU A 298 16.35 -15.77 -1.75
C GLU A 298 16.65 -16.00 -0.25
N ALA A 299 17.87 -16.39 0.12
CA ALA A 299 18.24 -16.67 1.51
C ALA A 299 18.29 -15.38 2.34
N THR A 300 18.87 -14.31 1.78
CA THR A 300 18.93 -13.01 2.46
C THR A 300 17.52 -12.44 2.62
N ASP A 301 16.69 -12.55 1.59
CA ASP A 301 15.31 -12.05 1.61
C ASP A 301 14.42 -12.83 2.58
N LEU A 302 14.56 -14.15 2.61
CA LEU A 302 13.85 -15.04 3.54
C LEU A 302 14.24 -14.72 4.99
N LEU A 303 15.53 -14.67 5.29
CA LEU A 303 16.00 -14.37 6.65
C LEU A 303 15.64 -12.95 7.08
N GLY A 304 15.68 -11.98 6.17
CA GLY A 304 15.22 -10.60 6.43
C GLY A 304 13.73 -10.54 6.77
N HIS A 305 12.90 -11.32 6.06
CA HIS A 305 11.49 -11.46 6.38
C HIS A 305 11.29 -12.10 7.76
N ILE A 306 11.98 -13.19 8.05
CA ILE A 306 11.88 -13.88 9.35
C ILE A 306 12.30 -12.95 10.49
N ALA A 307 13.45 -12.30 10.38
CA ALA A 307 13.94 -11.36 11.38
C ALA A 307 12.92 -10.24 11.61
N SER A 308 12.37 -9.70 10.53
CA SER A 308 11.33 -8.68 10.63
C SER A 308 10.06 -9.17 11.33
N ALA A 309 9.56 -10.35 10.98
CA ALA A 309 8.34 -10.89 11.54
C ALA A 309 8.44 -11.19 13.04
N LEU A 310 9.66 -11.24 13.58
CA LEU A 310 9.93 -11.45 15.00
C LEU A 310 10.17 -10.17 15.80
N VAL A 311 10.60 -9.09 15.14
CA VAL A 311 10.80 -7.76 15.75
C VAL A 311 9.49 -7.00 15.82
N ASP A 312 8.71 -7.08 14.76
CA ASP A 312 7.36 -6.55 14.72
C ASP A 312 6.54 -7.36 15.74
N GLU A 313 6.13 -6.75 16.86
CA GLU A 313 5.25 -7.37 17.87
C GLU A 313 3.85 -7.63 17.29
N CYS A 314 3.75 -8.46 16.25
CA CYS A 314 2.54 -8.95 15.62
C CYS A 314 1.68 -9.80 16.60
N HIS A 315 2.01 -9.79 17.89
CA HIS A 315 1.54 -10.70 18.92
C HIS A 315 0.54 -10.05 19.88
N LEU A 316 -0.35 -9.20 19.36
CA LEU A 316 -1.61 -8.92 20.04
C LEU A 316 -2.72 -9.23 19.05
N TYR A 317 -3.15 -10.48 19.08
CA TYR A 317 -4.33 -11.03 18.41
C TYR A 317 -5.57 -10.42 19.02
N THR A 318 -5.75 -9.14 18.76
CA THR A 318 -6.92 -8.43 19.20
C THR A 318 -8.05 -8.71 18.22
N ALA A 319 -9.28 -8.76 18.75
CA ALA A 319 -10.46 -8.93 17.90
C ALA A 319 -10.49 -7.86 16.80
N GLU A 320 -11.17 -8.13 15.69
CA GLU A 320 -11.32 -7.17 14.58
C GLU A 320 -11.79 -5.79 15.09
N ASP A 321 -12.68 -5.76 16.09
CA ASP A 321 -13.09 -4.57 16.83
C ASP A 321 -11.93 -3.77 17.44
N THR A 322 -10.99 -4.45 18.09
CA THR A 322 -9.86 -3.81 18.74
C THR A 322 -8.85 -3.30 17.72
N ARG A 323 -8.63 -4.02 16.61
CA ARG A 323 -7.81 -3.54 15.49
C ARG A 323 -8.41 -2.27 14.87
N LEU A 324 -9.73 -2.28 14.64
CA LEU A 324 -10.46 -1.10 14.19
C LEU A 324 -10.29 0.06 15.17
N GLN A 325 -10.54 -0.15 16.47
CA GLN A 325 -10.37 0.90 17.48
C GLN A 325 -8.94 1.47 17.54
N ALA A 326 -7.92 0.61 17.46
CA ALA A 326 -6.52 1.04 17.43
C ALA A 326 -6.20 1.86 16.18
N TYR A 327 -6.69 1.42 15.01
CA TYR A 327 -6.58 2.17 13.76
C TYR A 327 -7.26 3.54 13.86
N GLU A 328 -8.50 3.59 14.33
CA GLU A 328 -9.24 4.84 14.49
C GLU A 328 -8.53 5.80 15.46
N ALA A 329 -8.04 5.30 16.58
CA ALA A 329 -7.28 6.08 17.54
C ALA A 329 -5.99 6.65 16.92
N ALA A 330 -5.25 5.84 16.15
CA ALA A 330 -4.05 6.28 15.46
C ALA A 330 -4.34 7.36 14.42
N VAL A 331 -5.40 7.20 13.62
CA VAL A 331 -5.83 8.21 12.63
C VAL A 331 -6.19 9.51 13.33
N LEU A 332 -7.01 9.46 14.38
CA LEU A 332 -7.40 10.66 15.12
C LEU A 332 -6.22 11.35 15.78
N ALA A 333 -5.26 10.59 16.34
CA ALA A 333 -4.03 11.12 16.92
C ALA A 333 -3.17 11.84 15.87
N ASP A 334 -2.99 11.26 14.67
CA ASP A 334 -2.29 11.93 13.56
C ASP A 334 -3.02 13.24 13.15
N ARG A 335 -4.35 13.21 12.99
CA ARG A 335 -5.11 14.41 12.63
C ARG A 335 -4.99 15.51 13.69
N GLN A 336 -5.02 15.15 14.97
CA GLN A 336 -4.82 16.07 16.08
C GLN A 336 -3.39 16.65 16.06
N ALA A 337 -2.37 15.83 15.88
CA ALA A 337 -0.98 16.28 15.80
C ALA A 337 -0.77 17.27 14.64
N ARG A 338 -1.36 16.98 13.47
CA ARG A 338 -1.34 17.90 12.31
C ARG A 338 -2.08 19.18 12.60
N ALA A 339 -3.26 19.13 13.23
CA ALA A 339 -4.01 20.32 13.61
C ALA A 339 -3.21 21.21 14.58
N MET A 340 -2.57 20.61 15.59
CA MET A 340 -1.71 21.32 16.54
C MET A 340 -0.48 21.95 15.85
N ALA A 341 0.23 21.19 15.00
CA ALA A 341 1.35 21.70 14.22
C ALA A 341 0.94 22.86 13.31
N ALA A 342 -0.33 22.90 12.93
CA ALA A 342 -0.91 23.92 12.10
C ALA A 342 -1.54 25.08 12.92
N GLY A 343 -1.38 25.10 14.25
CA GLY A 343 -1.82 26.19 15.12
C GLY A 343 -3.32 26.19 15.48
N ILE A 344 -4.02 25.08 15.25
CA ILE A 344 -5.44 24.93 15.62
C ILE A 344 -5.50 24.52 17.10
N ALA A 345 -5.73 25.50 17.98
CA ALA A 345 -5.61 25.34 19.43
C ALA A 345 -6.67 24.43 20.07
N THR A 346 -7.81 24.21 19.43
CA THR A 346 -8.88 23.36 19.94
C THR A 346 -9.30 22.37 18.85
N PRO A 347 -9.21 21.06 19.09
CA PRO A 347 -9.71 20.09 18.13
C PRO A 347 -11.21 20.34 17.92
N PRO A 348 -11.70 20.26 16.67
CA PRO A 348 -13.10 20.51 16.40
C PRO A 348 -13.98 19.52 17.18
N SER A 349 -15.14 19.98 17.66
CA SER A 349 -16.08 19.12 18.37
C SER A 349 -16.63 18.06 17.40
N ILE A 350 -16.31 16.80 17.65
CA ILE A 350 -16.76 15.65 16.83
C ILE A 350 -18.18 15.22 17.26
N HIS A 351 -18.60 15.56 18.48
CA HIS A 351 -19.88 15.19 19.06
C HIS A 351 -20.96 16.23 18.79
N SER A 352 -21.38 16.38 17.54
CA SER A 352 -22.65 17.09 17.25
C SER A 352 -23.81 16.09 17.22
N HIS A 353 -24.92 16.45 17.87
CA HIS A 353 -26.16 15.66 17.90
C HIS A 353 -26.91 15.65 16.55
N GLU A 354 -26.47 16.44 15.57
CA GLU A 354 -27.09 16.45 14.25
C GLU A 354 -26.72 15.19 13.45
N PRO A 355 -27.69 14.63 12.69
CA PRO A 355 -27.42 13.51 11.81
C PRO A 355 -26.36 13.90 10.77
N TRP A 356 -25.26 13.15 10.73
CA TRP A 356 -24.22 13.37 9.75
C TRP A 356 -24.65 12.82 8.40
N VAL A 357 -24.70 13.69 7.39
CA VAL A 357 -24.93 13.31 6.00
C VAL A 357 -23.59 13.40 5.28
N TRP A 358 -23.12 12.27 4.75
CA TRP A 358 -21.93 12.26 3.92
C TRP A 358 -22.18 13.05 2.64
N THR A 359 -21.32 14.03 2.38
CA THR A 359 -21.26 14.74 1.10
C THR A 359 -20.00 14.30 0.37
N PRO A 360 -20.10 13.77 -0.85
CA PRO A 360 -18.94 13.42 -1.66
C PRO A 360 -17.95 14.58 -1.74
N GLU A 361 -16.65 14.29 -1.58
CA GLU A 361 -15.63 15.30 -1.68
C GLU A 361 -15.62 15.91 -3.09
N ALA A 362 -15.46 17.25 -3.16
CA ALA A 362 -15.10 17.87 -4.42
C ALA A 362 -13.85 17.18 -4.99
N PRO A 363 -13.75 17.01 -6.32
CA PRO A 363 -12.55 16.46 -6.93
C PRO A 363 -11.35 17.30 -6.50
N THR A 364 -10.40 16.68 -5.80
CA THR A 364 -9.13 17.31 -5.49
C THR A 364 -8.48 17.65 -6.82
N THR A 365 -8.23 18.94 -7.07
CA THR A 365 -7.58 19.35 -8.30
C THR A 365 -6.19 18.72 -8.34
N ILE A 366 -5.97 17.82 -9.29
CA ILE A 366 -4.64 17.29 -9.53
C ILE A 366 -3.74 18.48 -9.84
N PRO A 367 -2.54 18.57 -9.23
CA PRO A 367 -1.68 19.71 -9.46
C PRO A 367 -1.26 19.75 -10.93
N ASP A 368 -1.30 20.93 -11.55
CA ASP A 368 -0.77 21.09 -12.91
C ASP A 368 0.74 20.77 -12.89
N VAL A 369 1.08 19.59 -13.43
CA VAL A 369 2.44 19.08 -13.47
C VAL A 369 3.28 19.90 -14.45
N ALA A 370 2.69 20.48 -15.50
CA ALA A 370 3.42 21.34 -16.43
C ALA A 370 3.98 22.58 -15.74
N ALA A 371 3.21 23.17 -14.82
CA ALA A 371 3.64 24.29 -13.98
C ALA A 371 4.72 23.92 -12.95
N LEU A 372 5.02 22.63 -12.77
CA LEU A 372 6.07 22.13 -11.88
C LEU A 372 7.39 21.86 -12.59
N LEU A 373 7.39 21.83 -13.93
CA LEU A 373 8.60 21.61 -14.68
C LEU A 373 9.45 22.89 -14.70
N PRO A 374 10.79 22.77 -14.69
CA PRO A 374 11.66 23.93 -14.88
C PRO A 374 11.26 24.67 -16.17
N THR A 375 11.00 25.98 -16.08
CA THR A 375 10.77 26.78 -17.29
C THR A 375 12.04 26.73 -18.14
N ALA A 376 11.90 26.37 -19.41
CA ALA A 376 12.99 26.40 -20.38
C ALA A 376 13.40 27.86 -20.64
N SER A 377 14.10 28.47 -19.69
CA SER A 377 14.48 29.88 -19.74
C SER A 377 15.86 30.08 -19.14
N SER A 378 16.89 29.61 -19.86
CA SER A 378 18.10 30.39 -20.16
C SER A 378 19.11 29.52 -20.93
N SER A 379 19.27 29.82 -22.21
CA SER A 379 20.51 29.77 -22.99
C SER A 379 21.60 28.76 -22.62
N THR A 380 21.84 27.79 -23.52
CA THR A 380 23.16 27.24 -23.89
C THR A 380 24.06 26.58 -22.83
N GLY A 381 23.68 26.54 -21.55
CA GLY A 381 24.34 25.69 -20.58
C GLY A 381 23.72 24.30 -20.62
N GLU A 382 24.36 23.35 -21.31
CA GLU A 382 24.11 21.93 -21.06
C GLU A 382 24.15 21.73 -19.54
N LEU A 383 23.03 21.40 -18.92
CA LEU A 383 23.02 20.87 -17.56
C LEU A 383 23.88 19.61 -17.61
N THR A 384 25.14 19.74 -17.19
CA THR A 384 26.09 18.63 -17.21
C THR A 384 25.64 17.67 -16.13
N ILE A 385 24.92 16.62 -16.52
CA ILE A 385 24.55 15.54 -15.63
C ILE A 385 25.79 14.68 -15.46
N HIS A 386 26.38 14.71 -14.27
CA HIS A 386 27.38 13.72 -13.91
C HIS A 386 26.67 12.41 -13.56
N GLU A 387 26.62 11.48 -14.51
CA GLU A 387 26.24 10.10 -14.21
C GLU A 387 27.30 9.49 -13.30
N THR A 388 26.94 9.28 -12.04
CA THR A 388 27.81 8.54 -11.12
C THR A 388 27.26 7.14 -11.00
N VAL A 389 27.96 6.15 -11.58
CA VAL A 389 27.52 4.76 -11.52
C VAL A 389 27.88 4.19 -10.15
N TYR A 390 26.87 3.76 -9.38
CA TYR A 390 27.04 3.05 -8.12
C TYR A 390 26.52 1.62 -8.26
N THR A 391 27.21 0.65 -7.68
CA THR A 391 26.67 -0.71 -7.53
C THR A 391 25.77 -0.74 -6.30
N LEU A 392 24.48 -1.03 -6.47
CA LEU A 392 23.59 -1.24 -5.33
C LEU A 392 23.94 -2.51 -4.59
N THR A 393 24.02 -2.36 -3.28
CA THR A 393 23.86 -3.45 -2.34
C THR A 393 22.75 -3.08 -1.36
N ARG A 394 21.94 -4.03 -0.88
CA ARG A 394 21.04 -3.78 0.26
C ARG A 394 21.78 -3.28 1.50
N LEU A 395 23.09 -3.52 1.57
CA LEU A 395 23.98 -3.06 2.63
C LEU A 395 24.48 -1.61 2.45
N THR A 396 24.38 -1.02 1.27
CA THR A 396 24.94 0.33 0.99
C THR A 396 23.94 1.47 1.17
N PHE A 397 22.63 1.19 1.11
CA PHE A 397 21.60 2.19 1.33
C PHE A 397 20.59 1.71 2.35
N GLU A 398 20.25 2.58 3.30
CA GLU A 398 19.10 2.36 4.15
C GLU A 398 17.85 2.31 3.28
N PRO A 399 17.10 1.19 3.28
CA PRO A 399 15.85 1.07 2.56
C PRO A 399 14.81 2.07 3.09
N PRO A 400 13.79 2.43 2.29
CA PRO A 400 12.69 3.25 2.78
C PRO A 400 12.02 2.60 3.99
N PRO A 401 11.41 3.41 4.89
CA PRO A 401 10.69 2.87 6.03
C PRO A 401 9.55 1.96 5.58
N ALA A 402 9.25 0.93 6.37
CA ALA A 402 8.07 0.10 6.16
C ALA A 402 6.81 0.97 6.21
N VAL A 403 5.93 0.82 5.22
CA VAL A 403 4.70 1.60 5.08
C VAL A 403 3.54 1.03 5.90
N VAL A 404 3.65 -0.22 6.33
CA VAL A 404 2.74 -0.87 7.26
C VAL A 404 3.46 -1.18 8.57
N ASP A 405 2.72 -1.21 9.66
CA ASP A 405 3.23 -1.62 10.97
C ASP A 405 3.25 -3.15 11.10
N GLY A 406 3.65 -3.63 12.28
CA GLY A 406 3.69 -5.05 12.59
C GLY A 406 2.33 -5.76 12.56
N HIS A 407 1.22 -5.03 12.54
CA HIS A 407 -0.15 -5.55 12.44
C HIS A 407 -0.70 -5.47 11.00
N GLY A 408 0.14 -5.05 10.05
CA GLY A 408 -0.26 -4.81 8.66
C GLY A 408 -1.14 -3.58 8.49
N LEU A 409 -1.25 -2.72 9.51
CA LEU A 409 -2.00 -1.47 9.42
C LEU A 409 -1.14 -0.36 8.79
N PRO A 410 -1.75 0.59 8.07
CA PRO A 410 -1.02 1.73 7.50
C PRO A 410 -0.29 2.56 8.55
N ARG A 411 1.01 2.82 8.33
CA ARG A 411 1.79 3.77 9.13
C ARG A 411 1.55 5.21 8.66
N LEU A 412 0.72 5.93 9.41
CA LEU A 412 0.30 7.29 9.08
C LEU A 412 1.41 8.34 9.23
N ASP A 413 2.47 7.99 9.98
CA ASP A 413 3.68 8.79 10.17
C ASP A 413 4.65 8.70 8.98
N VAL A 414 4.46 7.72 8.09
CA VAL A 414 5.34 7.50 6.94
C VAL A 414 4.83 8.30 5.74
N GLN A 415 5.64 9.26 5.33
CA GLN A 415 5.44 10.01 4.09
C GLN A 415 6.64 9.80 3.16
N LEU A 416 6.33 9.50 1.90
CA LEU A 416 7.30 9.18 0.86
C LEU A 416 7.19 10.19 -0.29
N ASP A 417 8.27 10.40 -1.03
CA ASP A 417 8.27 11.34 -2.15
C ASP A 417 7.56 10.75 -3.37
N ALA A 418 7.89 9.50 -3.69
CA ALA A 418 7.35 8.78 -4.84
C ALA A 418 7.28 7.27 -4.61
N MET A 419 6.37 6.61 -5.31
CA MET A 419 6.43 5.16 -5.54
C MET A 419 6.83 4.91 -7.00
N PHE A 420 7.78 3.99 -7.21
CA PHE A 420 8.15 3.52 -8.53
C PHE A 420 7.33 2.28 -8.87
N SER A 421 6.42 2.42 -9.84
CA SER A 421 5.62 1.32 -10.40
C SER A 421 6.22 0.90 -11.74
N TYR A 422 6.66 -0.35 -11.82
CA TYR A 422 7.41 -0.85 -12.98
C TYR A 422 7.20 -2.35 -13.19
N ALA A 423 7.44 -2.84 -14.40
CA ALA A 423 7.49 -4.27 -14.65
C ALA A 423 8.89 -4.81 -14.34
N TRP A 424 8.99 -5.99 -13.72
CA TRP A 424 10.26 -6.56 -13.30
C TRP A 424 11.29 -6.73 -14.44
N LYS A 425 10.83 -6.87 -15.70
CA LYS A 425 11.71 -6.87 -16.87
C LYS A 425 12.57 -5.60 -17.00
N GLN A 426 12.08 -4.45 -16.54
CA GLN A 426 12.79 -3.17 -16.52
C GLN A 426 13.49 -2.89 -15.17
N GLN A 427 13.52 -3.86 -14.23
CA GLN A 427 14.01 -3.62 -12.87
C GLN A 427 15.43 -3.05 -12.83
N ALA A 428 16.35 -3.55 -13.65
CA ALA A 428 17.72 -3.06 -13.68
C ALA A 428 17.81 -1.55 -13.96
N ALA A 429 17.07 -1.06 -14.95
CA ALA A 429 17.04 0.36 -15.30
C ALA A 429 16.37 1.21 -14.19
N VAL A 430 15.28 0.69 -13.61
CA VAL A 430 14.57 1.35 -12.51
C VAL A 430 15.43 1.42 -11.25
N LEU A 431 16.19 0.38 -10.94
CA LEU A 431 17.14 0.35 -9.82
C LEU A 431 18.25 1.38 -10.00
N GLN A 432 18.75 1.58 -11.22
CA GLN A 432 19.71 2.66 -11.51
C GLN A 432 19.09 4.02 -11.21
N LEU A 433 17.86 4.29 -11.67
CA LEU A 433 17.20 5.56 -11.39
C LEU A 433 16.90 5.74 -9.89
N TYR A 434 16.55 4.66 -9.19
CA TYR A 434 16.37 4.65 -7.74
C TYR A 434 17.66 5.04 -7.01
N GLN A 435 18.81 4.49 -7.40
CA GLN A 435 20.12 4.87 -6.84
C GLN A 435 20.38 6.36 -6.95
N GLN A 436 20.21 6.88 -8.16
CA GLN A 436 20.41 8.29 -8.43
C GLN A 436 19.44 9.14 -7.61
N GLY A 437 18.20 8.67 -7.44
CA GLY A 437 17.20 9.30 -6.59
C GLY A 437 17.64 9.35 -5.12
N ARG A 438 18.18 8.24 -4.58
CA ARG A 438 18.70 8.19 -3.21
C ARG A 438 19.89 9.14 -3.01
N VAL A 439 20.84 9.18 -3.95
CA VAL A 439 21.94 10.15 -3.94
C VAL A 439 21.42 11.59 -4.01
N ALA A 440 20.31 11.81 -4.72
CA ALA A 440 19.60 13.08 -4.77
C ALA A 440 18.64 13.32 -3.59
N ASN A 441 18.75 12.53 -2.51
CA ASN A 441 17.94 12.60 -1.29
C ASN A 441 16.43 12.43 -1.50
N LEU A 442 16.03 11.60 -2.46
CA LEU A 442 14.64 11.18 -2.60
C LEU A 442 14.34 9.98 -1.70
N CYS A 443 13.19 10.01 -1.05
CA CYS A 443 12.60 8.89 -0.35
C CYS A 443 11.60 8.18 -1.27
N VAL A 444 12.09 7.19 -2.01
CA VAL A 444 11.30 6.44 -2.99
C VAL A 444 10.98 5.06 -2.44
N TRP A 445 9.76 4.60 -2.67
CA TRP A 445 9.35 3.22 -2.40
C TRP A 445 9.24 2.41 -3.70
N MET A 446 9.72 1.18 -3.68
CA MET A 446 9.56 0.20 -4.75
C MET A 446 9.55 -1.21 -4.14
N ASP A 447 8.84 -2.15 -4.76
CA ASP A 447 8.62 -3.51 -4.24
C ASP A 447 9.86 -4.24 -3.67
N VAL A 448 11.02 -4.17 -4.32
CA VAL A 448 12.26 -4.86 -3.89
C VAL A 448 13.05 -4.14 -2.80
N MET A 449 12.75 -2.87 -2.54
CA MET A 449 13.39 -2.06 -1.48
C MET A 449 12.42 -1.69 -0.34
N GLY A 450 11.12 -1.75 -0.60
CA GLY A 450 10.04 -1.19 0.20
C GLY A 450 9.55 -2.04 1.37
N TYR A 451 10.22 -3.15 1.66
CA TYR A 451 9.76 -4.15 2.63
C TYR A 451 8.32 -4.60 2.37
N MET A 452 8.10 -5.31 1.26
CA MET A 452 6.87 -6.08 1.05
C MET A 452 6.70 -7.08 2.22
N LYS A 453 5.84 -6.75 3.19
CA LYS A 453 5.54 -7.59 4.36
C LYS A 453 4.06 -7.88 4.42
N GLY A 454 3.69 -9.02 5.02
CA GLY A 454 2.30 -9.39 5.22
C GLY A 454 1.53 -9.56 3.91
N ASN A 455 0.38 -8.89 3.80
CA ASN A 455 -0.39 -8.87 2.57
C ASN A 455 0.25 -7.92 1.54
N ILE A 456 0.71 -8.46 0.41
CA ILE A 456 1.42 -7.69 -0.63
C ILE A 456 0.56 -6.56 -1.21
N TYR A 457 -0.75 -6.76 -1.34
CA TYR A 457 -1.67 -5.74 -1.83
C TYR A 457 -1.86 -4.63 -0.80
N ALA A 458 -1.83 -4.96 0.50
CA ALA A 458 -1.91 -3.96 1.55
C ALA A 458 -0.64 -3.10 1.58
N ALA A 459 0.55 -3.71 1.52
CA ALA A 459 1.82 -2.99 1.49
C ALA A 459 1.89 -2.03 0.28
N MET A 460 1.58 -2.54 -0.91
CA MET A 460 1.55 -1.76 -2.16
C MET A 460 0.51 -0.63 -2.11
N ALA A 461 -0.71 -0.91 -1.65
CA ALA A 461 -1.75 0.10 -1.53
C ALA A 461 -1.37 1.21 -0.54
N THR A 462 -0.79 0.82 0.59
CA THR A 462 -0.32 1.76 1.59
C THR A 462 0.80 2.62 1.05
N ALA A 463 1.74 2.05 0.29
CA ALA A 463 2.78 2.81 -0.41
C ALA A 463 2.18 3.86 -1.37
N VAL A 464 1.20 3.47 -2.20
CA VAL A 464 0.46 4.42 -3.07
C VAL A 464 -0.16 5.55 -2.25
N GLN A 465 -0.75 5.25 -1.10
CA GLN A 465 -1.39 6.25 -0.24
C GLN A 465 -0.39 7.18 0.45
N SER A 466 0.81 6.69 0.80
CA SER A 466 1.85 7.45 1.51
C SER A 466 2.71 8.35 0.60
N VAL A 467 2.64 8.19 -0.73
CA VAL A 467 3.49 8.94 -1.66
C VAL A 467 2.84 10.22 -2.18
N GLY A 468 3.68 11.22 -2.50
CA GLY A 468 3.26 12.42 -3.22
C GLY A 468 2.89 12.18 -4.68
N CYS A 469 3.54 11.22 -5.33
CA CYS A 469 3.27 10.86 -6.72
C CYS A 469 3.61 9.39 -7.04
N LEU A 470 3.03 8.87 -8.11
CA LEU A 470 3.39 7.59 -8.70
C LEU A 470 4.24 7.83 -9.95
N VAL A 471 5.43 7.23 -10.02
CA VAL A 471 6.25 7.19 -11.23
C VAL A 471 5.98 5.88 -11.94
N VAL A 472 5.37 5.97 -13.11
CA VAL A 472 4.96 4.87 -13.98
C VAL A 472 6.05 4.63 -15.03
N PHE A 473 6.78 3.54 -14.88
CA PHE A 473 7.79 3.10 -15.85
C PHE A 473 7.12 2.29 -16.95
N LEU A 474 6.63 3.02 -17.96
CA LEU A 474 5.78 2.46 -19.00
C LEU A 474 6.62 1.71 -20.04
N SER A 475 6.34 0.41 -20.15
CA SER A 475 6.93 -0.51 -21.13
C SER A 475 5.86 -1.45 -21.68
N ALA A 476 6.17 -2.23 -22.72
CA ALA A 476 5.28 -3.29 -23.20
C ALA A 476 4.95 -4.32 -22.10
N ALA A 477 5.93 -4.65 -21.25
CA ALA A 477 5.74 -5.57 -20.13
C ALA A 477 4.85 -4.95 -19.03
N TYR A 478 4.97 -3.64 -18.78
CA TYR A 478 4.09 -2.93 -17.84
C TYR A 478 2.63 -3.01 -18.28
N VAL A 479 2.36 -2.72 -19.56
CA VAL A 479 1.01 -2.73 -20.14
C VAL A 479 0.30 -4.07 -19.98
N THR A 480 1.05 -5.17 -20.02
CA THR A 480 0.51 -6.54 -19.91
C THR A 480 0.47 -7.08 -18.48
N SER A 481 1.08 -6.39 -17.52
CA SER A 481 1.16 -6.83 -16.12
C SER A 481 -0.10 -6.48 -15.34
N ILE A 482 -0.76 -7.51 -14.79
CA ILE A 482 -1.94 -7.36 -13.94
C ILE A 482 -1.62 -6.57 -12.66
N ASN A 483 -0.46 -6.83 -12.04
CA ASN A 483 -0.06 -6.14 -10.80
C ASN A 483 0.22 -4.65 -11.08
N CYS A 484 0.90 -4.33 -12.19
CA CYS A 484 1.15 -2.94 -12.58
C CYS A 484 -0.15 -2.20 -12.88
N ARG A 485 -1.09 -2.84 -13.59
CA ARG A 485 -2.44 -2.28 -13.81
C ARG A 485 -3.16 -2.00 -12.50
N LEU A 486 -3.06 -2.91 -11.53
CA LEU A 486 -3.71 -2.78 -10.23
C LEU A 486 -3.12 -1.57 -9.46
N GLU A 487 -1.79 -1.45 -9.38
CA GLU A 487 -1.10 -0.30 -8.78
C GLU A 487 -1.54 1.02 -9.42
N PHE A 488 -1.53 1.07 -10.75
CA PHE A 488 -1.91 2.25 -11.51
C PHE A 488 -3.36 2.65 -11.25
N ALA A 489 -4.30 1.71 -11.40
CA ALA A 489 -5.71 2.00 -11.23
C ALA A 489 -6.04 2.39 -9.78
N TYR A 490 -5.37 1.80 -8.79
CA TYR A 490 -5.51 2.23 -7.41
C TYR A 490 -4.92 3.62 -7.15
N ALA A 491 -3.79 3.97 -7.76
CA ALA A 491 -3.22 5.32 -7.67
C ALA A 491 -4.13 6.38 -8.32
N VAL A 492 -4.76 6.06 -9.46
CA VAL A 492 -5.78 6.88 -10.10
C VAL A 492 -6.97 7.08 -9.18
N HIS A 493 -7.47 6.00 -8.55
CA HIS A 493 -8.54 6.10 -7.56
C HIS A 493 -8.15 7.00 -6.39
N CYS A 494 -6.92 6.86 -5.89
CA CYS A 494 -6.35 7.70 -4.83
C CYS A 494 -5.99 9.13 -5.30
N ARG A 495 -6.27 9.47 -6.57
CA ARG A 495 -5.99 10.78 -7.20
C ARG A 495 -4.51 11.19 -7.07
N LYS A 496 -3.60 10.23 -7.16
CA LYS A 496 -2.16 10.49 -7.10
C LYS A 496 -1.70 11.10 -8.42
N ALA A 497 -0.77 12.05 -8.35
CA ALA A 497 -0.13 12.61 -9.53
C ALA A 497 0.69 11.51 -10.23
N LEU A 498 0.54 11.40 -11.55
CA LEU A 498 1.19 10.37 -12.36
C LEU A 498 2.32 10.99 -13.18
N LEU A 499 3.53 10.46 -13.02
CA LEU A 499 4.71 10.81 -13.82
C LEU A 499 5.12 9.59 -14.65
N PHE A 500 5.16 9.71 -15.96
CA PHE A 500 5.51 8.61 -16.85
C PHE A 500 6.97 8.68 -17.28
N VAL A 501 7.68 7.57 -17.13
CA VAL A 501 8.99 7.32 -17.73
C VAL A 501 8.80 6.28 -18.83
N ILE A 502 8.98 6.67 -20.09
CA ILE A 502 8.64 5.87 -21.26
C ILE A 502 9.86 5.11 -21.76
N PHE A 503 9.76 3.79 -21.88
CA PHE A 503 10.74 2.96 -22.58
C PHE A 503 10.45 2.89 -24.08
N ASP A 504 11.45 2.60 -24.91
CA ASP A 504 11.28 2.59 -26.37
C ASP A 504 10.43 1.43 -26.90
N ASP A 505 10.05 0.47 -26.04
CA ASP A 505 9.25 -0.70 -26.42
C ASP A 505 7.73 -0.45 -26.35
N VAL A 506 7.28 0.79 -26.07
CA VAL A 506 5.85 1.14 -26.01
C VAL A 506 5.48 2.26 -26.98
N ASP A 507 4.36 2.10 -27.69
CA ASP A 507 3.77 3.13 -28.53
C ASP A 507 2.85 4.04 -27.69
N THR A 508 3.29 5.28 -27.47
CA THR A 508 2.55 6.30 -26.71
C THR A 508 1.29 6.81 -27.41
N THR A 509 1.07 6.45 -28.67
CA THR A 509 -0.15 6.76 -29.44
C THR A 509 -1.19 5.64 -29.39
N GLN A 510 -0.80 4.43 -28.98
CA GLN A 510 -1.65 3.24 -28.92
C GLN A 510 -1.71 2.66 -27.52
N LEU A 511 -2.02 3.51 -26.55
CA LEU A 511 -2.12 3.10 -25.16
C LEU A 511 -3.42 2.31 -24.89
N PRO A 512 -3.39 1.33 -23.98
CA PRO A 512 -4.59 0.63 -23.57
C PRO A 512 -5.67 1.57 -23.03
N GLU A 513 -6.93 1.20 -23.27
CA GLU A 513 -8.11 1.96 -22.81
C GLU A 513 -8.08 2.27 -21.30
N TRP A 514 -7.60 1.35 -20.47
CA TRP A 514 -7.53 1.56 -19.03
C TRP A 514 -6.51 2.63 -18.62
N ILE A 515 -5.48 2.89 -19.43
CA ILE A 515 -4.57 4.03 -19.23
C ILE A 515 -5.23 5.30 -19.74
N THR A 516 -5.68 5.32 -21.00
CA THR A 516 -6.20 6.52 -21.65
C THR A 516 -7.46 7.06 -20.97
N THR A 517 -8.34 6.18 -20.51
CA THR A 517 -9.52 6.55 -19.70
C THR A 517 -9.13 7.19 -18.38
N ALA A 518 -8.10 6.65 -17.71
CA ALA A 518 -7.66 7.16 -16.42
C ALA A 518 -7.00 8.54 -16.51
N ILE A 519 -6.23 8.79 -17.57
CA ILE A 519 -5.54 10.07 -17.77
C ILE A 519 -6.36 11.09 -18.59
N GLY A 520 -7.47 10.66 -19.20
CA GLY A 520 -8.35 11.51 -20.00
C GLY A 520 -7.78 11.95 -21.35
N ILE A 521 -6.70 11.33 -21.82
CA ILE A 521 -6.03 11.64 -23.09
C ILE A 521 -5.67 10.35 -23.84
N THR A 522 -5.79 10.37 -25.16
CA THR A 522 -5.51 9.20 -26.03
C THR A 522 -4.03 9.03 -26.35
N THR A 523 -3.24 10.10 -26.23
CA THR A 523 -1.82 10.13 -26.56
C THR A 523 -1.06 10.83 -25.45
N LEU A 524 -0.01 10.19 -24.92
CA LEU A 524 0.81 10.79 -23.87
C LEU A 524 1.69 11.92 -24.44
N PRO A 525 1.62 13.15 -23.91
CA PRO A 525 2.50 14.25 -24.32
C PRO A 525 3.90 14.00 -23.75
N VAL A 526 4.79 13.48 -24.59
CA VAL A 526 6.18 13.25 -24.20
C VAL A 526 6.94 14.58 -24.23
N HIS A 527 7.62 14.89 -23.12
CA HIS A 527 8.46 16.07 -22.96
C HIS A 527 9.35 16.29 -24.20
N PRO A 528 9.38 17.51 -24.78
CA PRO A 528 8.95 18.78 -24.20
C PRO A 528 7.45 19.10 -24.26
N ALA A 529 6.62 18.25 -24.88
CA ALA A 529 5.17 18.43 -24.82
C ALA A 529 4.65 18.19 -23.39
N THR A 530 3.61 18.93 -23.00
CA THR A 530 2.96 18.79 -21.69
C THR A 530 1.45 18.83 -21.85
N ALA A 531 0.74 18.16 -20.94
CA ALA A 531 -0.71 18.35 -20.74
C ALA A 531 -0.97 18.61 -19.26
N ALA A 532 -2.15 19.16 -18.96
CA ALA A 532 -2.60 19.31 -17.59
C ALA A 532 -2.59 17.92 -16.90
N ASN A 533 -1.99 17.85 -15.71
CA ASN A 533 -2.00 16.69 -14.80
C ASN A 533 -1.21 15.45 -15.23
N VAL A 534 -0.54 15.45 -16.39
CA VAL A 534 0.26 14.32 -16.87
C VAL A 534 1.60 14.82 -17.38
N PHE A 535 2.68 14.21 -16.88
CA PHE A 535 4.02 14.40 -17.41
C PHE A 535 4.56 13.07 -17.92
N ALA A 536 5.11 13.06 -19.12
CA ALA A 536 5.81 11.91 -19.66
C ALA A 536 7.18 12.33 -20.18
N VAL A 537 8.20 11.52 -19.95
CA VAL A 537 9.56 11.72 -20.49
C VAL A 537 10.11 10.39 -20.94
N LYS A 538 10.87 10.36 -22.03
CA LYS A 538 11.57 9.13 -22.41
C LYS A 538 12.69 8.83 -21.42
N HIS A 539 12.89 7.55 -21.12
CA HIS A 539 13.95 7.07 -20.23
C HIS A 539 15.34 7.54 -20.69
N ASP A 540 15.60 7.55 -22.00
CA ASP A 540 16.88 7.90 -22.62
C ASP A 540 17.03 9.40 -22.94
N HIS A 541 16.02 10.23 -22.62
CA HIS A 541 16.07 11.65 -22.95
C HIS A 541 17.13 12.36 -22.08
N PRO A 542 18.07 13.13 -22.68
CA PRO A 542 19.05 13.91 -21.92
C PRO A 542 18.37 14.85 -20.91
N GLY A 543 18.73 14.79 -19.64
CA GLY A 543 18.06 15.63 -18.61
C GLY A 543 16.82 15.01 -17.96
N ALA A 544 16.31 13.86 -18.46
CA ALA A 544 15.09 13.24 -17.95
C ALA A 544 15.10 13.04 -16.43
N GLN A 545 16.22 12.52 -15.91
CA GLN A 545 16.41 12.29 -14.47
C GLN A 545 16.27 13.59 -13.66
N GLY A 546 16.95 14.66 -14.08
CA GLY A 546 16.92 15.94 -13.36
C GLY A 546 15.52 16.56 -13.33
N ILE A 547 14.82 16.51 -14.46
CA ILE A 547 13.44 16.98 -14.60
C ILE A 547 12.52 16.13 -13.70
N LEU A 548 12.63 14.80 -13.78
CA LEU A 548 11.83 13.89 -12.98
C LEU A 548 12.02 14.12 -11.48
N PHE A 549 13.26 14.24 -10.99
CA PHE A 549 13.53 14.45 -9.57
C PHE A 549 13.04 15.82 -9.08
N SER A 550 13.09 16.84 -9.93
CA SER A 550 12.49 18.16 -9.62
C SER A 550 10.97 18.07 -9.49
N ALA A 551 10.30 17.36 -10.41
CA ALA A 551 8.86 17.14 -10.37
C ALA A 551 8.44 16.34 -9.12
N ILE A 552 9.16 15.24 -8.80
CA ILE A 552 8.93 14.42 -7.60
C ILE A 552 9.00 15.28 -6.34
N ARG A 553 10.07 16.06 -6.14
CA ARG A 553 10.20 16.93 -4.96
C ARG A 553 9.08 17.94 -4.84
N SER A 554 8.68 18.53 -5.96
CA SER A 554 7.61 19.52 -5.98
C SER A 554 6.26 18.92 -5.60
N LEU A 555 5.97 17.71 -6.10
CA LEU A 555 4.75 16.96 -5.76
C LEU A 555 4.77 16.47 -4.31
N ALA A 556 5.90 15.96 -3.83
CA ALA A 556 6.08 15.54 -2.44
C ALA A 556 5.87 16.71 -1.46
N ALA A 557 6.42 17.88 -1.76
CA ALA A 557 6.23 19.08 -0.96
C ALA A 557 4.76 19.56 -0.95
N ARG A 558 4.07 19.48 -2.09
CA ARG A 558 2.63 19.78 -2.18
C ARG A 558 1.81 18.79 -1.37
N HIS A 559 2.11 17.49 -1.47
CA HIS A 559 1.46 16.45 -0.70
C HIS A 559 1.64 16.65 0.80
N ALA A 560 2.85 16.99 1.26
CA ALA A 560 3.13 17.28 2.67
C ALA A 560 2.34 18.48 3.21
N ALA A 561 2.08 19.47 2.36
CA ALA A 561 1.37 20.68 2.72
C ALA A 561 -0.17 20.57 2.58
N ALA A 562 -0.67 19.55 1.90
CA ALA A 562 -2.10 19.37 1.67
C ALA A 562 -2.83 18.94 2.96
N ALA A 563 -4.10 19.34 3.08
CA ALA A 563 -4.96 18.80 4.12
C ALA A 563 -5.11 17.28 3.89
N PRO A 564 -5.00 16.45 4.94
CA PRO A 564 -5.15 15.01 4.80
C PRO A 564 -6.54 14.63 4.27
N PRO A 565 -6.65 13.54 3.48
CA PRO A 565 -7.95 13.06 3.00
C PRO A 565 -8.83 12.55 4.15
N VAL A 566 -10.15 12.53 3.90
CA VAL A 566 -11.12 11.91 4.82
C VAL A 566 -10.91 10.40 4.86
N CYS A 567 -10.92 9.86 6.07
CA CYS A 567 -10.75 8.42 6.31
C CYS A 567 -12.12 7.75 6.17
N ARG A 568 -12.35 7.03 5.07
CA ARG A 568 -13.65 6.42 4.72
C ARG A 568 -13.69 4.90 4.90
N ASP A 569 -12.59 4.32 5.36
CA ASP A 569 -12.37 2.89 5.59
C ASP A 569 -12.60 2.46 7.05
N GLY A 570 -12.97 3.41 7.93
CA GLY A 570 -13.36 3.16 9.32
C GLY A 570 -14.85 3.38 9.59
N SER A 571 -15.20 3.60 10.85
CA SER A 571 -16.59 3.92 11.23
C SER A 571 -17.06 5.25 10.66
N ALA A 572 -18.38 5.44 10.64
CA ALA A 572 -19.00 6.73 10.30
C ALA A 572 -18.50 7.85 11.24
N HIS A 573 -18.21 7.52 12.50
CA HIS A 573 -17.62 8.46 13.45
C HIS A 573 -16.23 8.91 13.00
N LEU A 574 -15.36 7.99 12.57
CA LEU A 574 -14.04 8.33 12.03
C LEU A 574 -14.14 9.21 10.78
N ALA A 575 -15.01 8.84 9.83
CA ALA A 575 -15.20 9.60 8.59
C ALA A 575 -15.68 11.03 8.88
N ARG A 576 -16.65 11.17 9.80
CA ARG A 576 -17.12 12.48 10.27
C ARG A 576 -16.01 13.30 10.94
N ALA A 577 -15.26 12.69 11.86
CA ALA A 577 -14.20 13.35 12.58
C ALA A 577 -13.11 13.87 11.63
N THR A 578 -12.66 13.00 10.71
CA THR A 578 -11.61 13.34 9.76
C THR A 578 -12.06 14.36 8.70
N SER A 579 -13.34 14.36 8.30
CA SER A 579 -13.92 15.46 7.51
C SER A 579 -13.79 16.79 8.26
N THR A 580 -14.16 16.80 9.53
CA THR A 580 -14.11 18.03 10.33
C THR A 580 -12.68 18.55 10.51
N PHE A 581 -11.70 17.65 10.70
CA PHE A 581 -10.28 18.01 10.73
C PHE A 581 -9.79 18.57 9.39
N ARG A 582 -10.12 17.92 8.28
CA ARG A 582 -9.75 18.38 6.94
C ARG A 582 -10.30 19.78 6.66
N ASP A 583 -11.56 20.01 7.00
CA ASP A 583 -12.22 21.31 6.78
C ASP A 583 -11.55 22.41 7.62
N ALA A 584 -11.20 22.11 8.88
CA ALA A 584 -10.45 23.02 9.75
C ALA A 584 -9.02 23.29 9.24
N LEU A 585 -8.35 22.28 8.69
CA LEU A 585 -7.00 22.40 8.10
C LEU A 585 -7.01 23.16 6.77
N SER A 586 -8.10 23.06 6.00
CA SER A 586 -8.26 23.70 4.70
C SER A 586 -8.79 25.14 4.82
N ALA A 587 -9.31 25.54 5.98
CA ALA A 587 -9.83 26.87 6.20
C ALA A 587 -8.72 27.93 5.93
N PRO A 588 -9.03 28.99 5.14
CA PRO A 588 -8.06 30.04 4.84
C PRO A 588 -7.60 30.67 6.15
N ARG A 589 -6.28 30.59 6.40
CA ARG A 589 -5.68 31.21 7.58
C ARG A 589 -5.33 32.66 7.27
N PRO A 590 -5.45 33.57 8.24
CA PRO A 590 -4.85 34.88 8.11
C PRO A 590 -3.36 34.69 7.83
N ALA A 591 -2.92 35.11 6.64
CA ALA A 591 -1.55 34.93 6.21
C ALA A 591 -0.59 35.65 7.18
N GLY A 592 0.51 35.00 7.53
CA GLY A 592 1.68 35.71 8.06
C GLY A 592 1.69 36.05 9.55
N ALA A 593 0.71 35.64 10.37
CA ALA A 593 0.74 36.04 11.79
C ALA A 593 1.82 35.32 12.62
N HIS A 594 2.28 34.11 12.23
CA HIS A 594 3.20 33.29 13.02
C HIS A 594 4.22 32.51 12.15
N CYS A 595 5.43 32.34 12.68
CA CYS A 595 6.48 31.53 12.08
C CYS A 595 6.13 30.04 12.13
N SER A 596 6.13 29.36 10.99
CA SER A 596 5.75 27.94 10.88
C SER A 596 6.73 26.93 11.51
N ARG A 597 7.89 27.36 12.02
CA ARG A 597 8.90 26.49 12.65
C ARG A 597 9.05 26.67 14.15
N CYS A 598 8.90 27.90 14.64
CA CYS A 598 9.03 28.20 16.07
C CYS A 598 7.73 28.70 16.70
N GLY A 599 6.66 28.87 15.93
CA GLY A 599 5.35 29.36 16.39
C GLY A 599 5.33 30.83 16.81
N THR A 600 6.46 31.55 16.78
CA THR A 600 6.54 32.94 17.23
C THR A 600 5.80 33.86 16.26
N SER A 601 4.98 34.77 16.78
CA SER A 601 4.25 35.74 15.96
C SER A 601 5.22 36.65 15.19
N PHE A 602 4.94 36.93 13.92
CA PHE A 602 5.66 37.99 13.21
C PHE A 602 5.22 39.34 13.80
N ASN A 603 6.17 40.15 14.27
CA ASN A 603 5.89 41.45 14.87
C ASN A 603 6.70 42.54 14.16
N PRO A 604 6.04 43.43 13.40
CA PRO A 604 6.74 44.51 12.68
C PRO A 604 7.37 45.57 13.60
N ALA A 605 6.95 45.67 14.86
CA ALA A 605 7.38 46.73 15.79
C ALA A 605 8.51 46.30 16.76
N ALA A 606 8.79 45.00 16.89
CA ALA A 606 9.77 44.49 17.85
C ALA A 606 10.50 43.27 17.26
N PRO A 607 11.60 43.47 16.50
CA PRO A 607 12.41 42.36 16.01
C PRO A 607 12.98 41.57 17.20
N SER A 608 12.49 40.35 17.40
CA SER A 608 13.05 39.43 18.37
C SER A 608 14.06 38.52 17.67
N ARG A 609 15.37 38.72 17.90
CA ARG A 609 16.46 37.82 17.47
C ARG A 609 16.47 36.50 18.27
N THR A 610 15.34 35.83 18.36
CA THR A 610 15.15 34.69 19.27
C THR A 610 15.10 33.35 18.55
N CYS A 611 14.95 33.32 17.22
CA CYS A 611 14.95 32.06 16.48
C CYS A 611 16.38 31.56 16.25
N ARG A 612 16.88 30.69 17.13
CA ARG A 612 18.13 29.93 16.92
C ARG A 612 17.94 28.68 16.03
N ASN A 613 16.71 28.40 15.59
CA ASN A 613 16.39 27.30 14.68
C ASN A 613 16.47 27.67 13.19
N HIS A 614 16.96 28.86 12.86
CA HIS A 614 17.23 29.29 11.49
C HIS A 614 18.67 29.78 11.35
N SER A 615 19.37 29.23 10.37
CA SER A 615 20.55 29.78 9.71
C SER A 615 20.16 30.17 8.27
N GLY A 616 20.85 31.14 7.67
CA GLY A 616 20.66 31.44 6.25
C GLY A 616 21.94 31.95 5.60
N TYR A 617 22.41 31.23 4.57
CA TYR A 617 23.16 31.79 3.44
C TYR A 617 22.65 31.12 2.16
N TYR A 618 22.48 31.90 1.10
CA TYR A 618 21.89 31.48 -0.17
C TYR A 618 22.97 30.97 -1.14
N MET A 619 22.83 29.73 -1.63
CA MET A 619 23.46 29.24 -2.85
C MET A 619 22.38 28.75 -3.82
N GLY A 620 22.09 29.56 -4.83
CA GLY A 620 21.43 29.21 -6.09
C GLY A 620 20.21 28.28 -6.04
N GLY A 621 19.00 28.84 -6.03
CA GLY A 621 17.74 28.13 -6.29
C GLY A 621 16.52 29.04 -6.09
N SER A 622 15.53 28.98 -6.98
CA SER A 622 14.36 29.87 -7.00
C SER A 622 13.48 29.76 -5.75
N LEU A 623 13.25 30.88 -5.06
CA LEU A 623 12.33 30.96 -3.92
C LEU A 623 11.26 32.02 -4.09
N LEU A 624 10.05 31.58 -3.77
CA LEU A 624 8.85 32.38 -3.57
C LEU A 624 9.03 33.36 -2.40
N ALA A 625 8.46 34.55 -2.53
CA ALA A 625 8.44 35.57 -1.48
C ALA A 625 7.82 35.00 -0.18
N GLY A 626 8.48 35.23 0.96
CA GLY A 626 7.94 34.93 2.29
C GLY A 626 8.37 33.61 2.96
N ARG A 627 9.35 32.87 2.42
CA ARG A 627 9.91 31.67 3.06
C ARG A 627 11.42 31.77 3.26
N TRP A 628 11.92 31.35 4.43
CA TRP A 628 13.34 31.21 4.72
C TRP A 628 13.88 29.92 4.10
N VAL A 629 15.07 29.98 3.49
CA VAL A 629 15.84 28.77 3.15
C VAL A 629 17.00 28.61 4.11
N CYS A 630 16.94 27.50 4.83
CA CYS A 630 17.96 27.01 5.73
C CYS A 630 19.15 26.54 4.88
N CYS A 631 20.38 26.83 5.30
CA CYS A 631 21.49 25.99 4.84
C CYS A 631 21.21 24.57 5.38
N ASN A 632 21.50 23.50 4.65
CA ASN A 632 21.25 22.12 5.08
C ASN A 632 22.12 21.67 6.28
N GLU A 633 22.50 22.59 7.17
CA GLU A 633 23.30 22.35 8.36
C GLU A 633 22.38 21.83 9.50
N PRO A 634 22.55 20.57 9.94
CA PRO A 634 21.70 19.97 10.96
C PRO A 634 21.96 20.48 12.38
N LYS A 635 23.10 21.15 12.62
CA LYS A 635 23.48 21.64 13.95
C LYS A 635 23.06 23.10 14.15
N PRO A 636 22.32 23.43 15.24
CA PRO A 636 21.89 24.81 15.54
C PRO A 636 23.04 25.82 15.75
N ASP A 637 24.26 25.33 15.92
CA ASP A 637 25.50 26.07 16.15
C ASP A 637 26.58 25.83 15.08
N GLY A 638 26.19 25.23 13.94
CA GLY A 638 27.12 24.97 12.83
C GLY A 638 27.73 26.26 12.24
N PRO A 639 28.91 26.17 11.59
CA PRO A 639 29.56 27.32 10.98
C PRO A 639 28.63 28.03 9.98
N GLY A 640 28.33 29.31 10.21
CA GLY A 640 27.41 30.09 9.37
C GLY A 640 25.97 30.22 9.90
N CYS A 641 25.65 29.62 11.05
CA CYS A 641 24.35 29.80 11.70
C CYS A 641 24.25 31.14 12.47
N GLN A 642 23.26 31.99 12.13
CA GLN A 642 22.96 33.23 12.85
C GLN A 642 21.45 33.38 13.06
N ALA A 643 21.06 33.92 14.22
CA ALA A 643 19.65 34.14 14.57
C ALA A 643 18.97 35.13 13.61
N ALA A 644 17.73 34.83 13.24
CA ALA A 644 16.92 35.60 12.31
C ALA A 644 15.74 36.32 13.01
N ASP A 645 15.38 37.50 12.52
CA ASP A 645 14.23 38.27 13.01
C ASP A 645 12.92 37.84 12.34
N HIS A 646 11.84 37.73 13.14
CA HIS A 646 10.47 37.52 12.66
C HIS A 646 9.83 38.84 12.24
N ILE A 647 10.28 39.38 11.11
CA ILE A 647 9.75 40.62 10.50
C ILE A 647 8.80 40.31 9.34
N GLU A 648 7.73 41.13 9.20
CA GLU A 648 6.79 41.06 8.06
C GLU A 648 7.27 41.88 6.85
N ALA A 649 8.32 42.69 7.00
CA ALA A 649 8.82 43.58 5.95
C ALA A 649 9.35 42.79 4.74
N SER A 650 8.94 43.20 3.53
CA SER A 650 9.45 42.65 2.27
C SER A 650 10.96 42.88 2.16
N ARG A 651 11.70 41.86 1.70
CA ARG A 651 13.15 41.95 1.48
C ARG A 651 13.48 42.07 0.01
N THR A 652 14.51 42.86 -0.28
CA THR A 652 15.15 42.90 -1.59
C THR A 652 16.48 42.15 -1.48
N TRP A 653 16.66 41.14 -2.33
CA TRP A 653 17.91 40.37 -2.40
C TRP A 653 18.84 41.01 -3.44
N LEU A 654 20.07 41.30 -3.01
CA LEU A 654 21.13 41.86 -3.85
C LEU A 654 22.16 40.75 -4.11
N ARG A 655 22.50 40.54 -5.37
CA ARG A 655 23.54 39.60 -5.76
C ARG A 655 24.91 40.26 -5.56
N ASP A 656 25.77 39.61 -4.79
CA ASP A 656 27.19 39.90 -4.75
C ASP A 656 27.82 39.38 -6.06
N GLU A 657 28.35 40.30 -6.86
CA GLU A 657 28.92 39.97 -8.17
C GLU A 657 30.24 39.20 -8.08
N SER A 658 30.92 39.22 -6.94
CA SER A 658 32.24 38.58 -6.76
C SER A 658 32.16 37.07 -6.55
N TYR A 659 31.12 36.60 -5.84
CA TYR A 659 30.95 35.20 -5.44
C TYR A 659 29.60 34.60 -5.86
N GLY A 660 28.69 35.40 -6.44
CA GLY A 660 27.35 34.95 -6.84
C GLY A 660 26.41 34.66 -5.66
N THR A 661 26.81 35.02 -4.44
CA THR A 661 25.99 34.92 -3.22
C THR A 661 24.99 36.07 -3.19
N PHE A 662 23.81 35.85 -2.60
CA PHE A 662 22.83 36.92 -2.43
C PHE A 662 22.81 37.36 -0.98
N THR A 663 22.94 38.66 -0.75
CA THR A 663 22.75 39.31 0.55
C THR A 663 21.43 40.07 0.53
N TRP A 664 20.68 40.06 1.63
CA TRP A 664 19.43 40.81 1.71
C TRP A 664 19.70 42.18 2.34
N SER A 665 19.03 43.21 1.83
CA SER A 665 18.89 44.49 2.51
C SER A 665 17.47 44.61 3.05
N PRO A 666 17.24 45.16 4.27
CA PRO A 666 15.94 45.70 4.61
C PRO A 666 15.55 46.73 3.54
N ALA A 667 14.30 46.68 3.07
CA ALA A 667 13.74 47.69 2.17
C ALA A 667 13.59 49.03 2.90
#